data_AF-A0A6P0TV32-F1
#
_entry.id   AF-A0A6P0TV32-F1
#
_cell.length_a   1.000
_cell.length_b   1.000
_cell.length_c   1.000
_cell.angle_alpha   90.00
_cell.angle_beta   90.00
_cell.angle_gamma   90.00
#
_symmetry.space_group_name_H-M   'P 1'
#
loop_
_entity.id
_entity.type
_entity.pdbx_description
1 polymer ?
#
loop_
_entity_poly.entity_id
_entity_poly.type
_entity_poly.pdbx_seq_one_letter_code
_entity_poly.pdbx_strand_id
1 'polypeptide(L)'
;CQTYHWAVEVEWSNEVKNAPGSGLTVTGDFETNLPEIKDGSNQFSSVTVLTRGVMPPESKSFTRQTVDAMAEQMEDAGAAVMRYDTKSGEWNSVTYNDSINGWTASPVSPVEGKPLVLLADWMNGVGTDNGSFRNAGVAEAAADSLFSSLVDLDFEYEGTVGGSNGLYDNKGNLIREQGAVFNSPLHFIGFGQGAVVNTEIVQRLGTYFPNAGGFDADNRDLHFTTVDPFEYNPETVRGDFEPYGRMLDPEIVIWENVTYADNYYQRQGKNGDDEVIKGKPLTGVDNNQQTDNKNHRADNSQELGKWAGFDPAKESDNAHRAAVSWYGGSANLNESQIPEIPDVKQQVFRRFGDLLAEGFSSDDRDKSWFVPGHINANFPHGDENAPWEGIGTGWFYSVNGGGKEFRPYFVNGEKKSREQLGDFKEFQDYLKKNRRSVSYDNTYTGEDVGNRLRGDFAVPTLFNGNFDVIAPDTVDSDQPLAGWSDTDPSSSPTTNSSSSPTINNLVDWKQITSLKKPSKKGKKEIPGTSFLDRMGISSGPNYRPNYALKLEEGDSITHNPFIVPDWGTLRLNLHVPEEVANENKNGKLKVTLKDVNSQEEITETILLSPTNLTSGKGDSFYNADINLDANRKLGYGTRGFEAFHVFDTFYSGLEEQKELEKFRGKRAIIKFELEETNSNVEVYLDDVFFKSANLRFGQPTPKDGSSLAKYSGAAFDDNPFQDRLLLEKPQYTLSYNGESNIPNWASFQINKSWINLPEEPSSGNRSRVNDRSLPPDFYQVTNTDYSSRDPYARGHLTPIASRSLTLKDNKAVNMMSNFIPQHKKNNNSIWEEIENYAQDFVRSGKEVYVITGIHQIKQKDGEDDVLPPKNPSKEPIKIPQNLWKAMLVLEQPNAAVSDSTENIYAVGFYVANELPTDKENNWKENWQEEKKEDRIVWSLEELEEHLQYDLFPHLPPNVKKAIEKNRDILDSAEM
;
A
#
# COMPACT_ATOMS: atom_id res chain seq x y z
N CYS A 1 -6.07 -12.78 39.48
CA CYS A 1 -4.78 -12.57 40.15
C CYS A 1 -4.23 -13.94 40.55
N GLN A 2 -2.97 -14.24 40.22
CA GLN A 2 -2.27 -15.46 40.63
C GLN A 2 -1.17 -15.07 41.63
N THR A 3 -1.20 -15.69 42.80
CA THR A 3 -0.18 -15.51 43.83
C THR A 3 0.99 -16.44 43.55
N TYR A 4 2.17 -15.88 43.37
CA TYR A 4 3.42 -16.60 43.19
C TYR A 4 4.19 -16.56 44.49
N HIS A 5 4.71 -17.71 44.90
CA HIS A 5 5.60 -17.83 46.05
C HIS A 5 7.03 -18.04 45.53
N TRP A 6 7.97 -17.28 46.07
CA TRP A 6 9.39 -17.42 45.75
C TRP A 6 10.20 -17.68 47.01
N ALA A 7 11.32 -18.36 46.82
CA ALA A 7 12.32 -18.58 47.86
C ALA A 7 13.71 -18.44 47.24
N VAL A 8 14.62 -17.74 47.93
CA VAL A 8 16.03 -17.66 47.60
C VAL A 8 16.80 -18.21 48.79
N GLU A 9 17.60 -19.24 48.55
CA GLU A 9 18.54 -19.81 49.53
C GLU A 9 19.96 -19.53 49.10
N VAL A 10 20.73 -18.86 49.96
CA VAL A 10 22.16 -18.60 49.75
C VAL A 10 22.96 -19.53 50.66
N GLU A 11 23.71 -20.45 50.07
CA GLU A 11 24.69 -21.29 50.74
C GLU A 11 26.11 -20.78 50.47
N TRP A 12 26.88 -20.53 51.52
CA TRP A 12 28.27 -20.08 51.41
C TRP A 12 29.22 -21.28 51.43
N SER A 13 30.16 -21.38 50.49
CA SER A 13 31.22 -22.39 50.53
C SER A 13 32.33 -21.99 51.50
N ASN A 14 32.74 -22.91 52.36
CA ASN A 14 33.67 -22.71 53.47
C ASN A 14 35.15 -22.54 53.04
N GLU A 15 35.51 -21.47 52.31
CA GLU A 15 36.93 -21.14 52.10
C GLU A 15 37.52 -20.18 53.16
N VAL A 16 36.73 -19.74 54.15
CA VAL A 16 37.26 -19.06 55.34
C VAL A 16 37.09 -19.94 56.57
N LYS A 17 38.21 -20.47 57.08
CA LYS A 17 38.28 -21.33 58.27
C LYS A 17 37.64 -20.64 59.50
N ASN A 18 36.60 -21.29 60.04
CA ASN A 18 35.97 -21.09 61.37
C ASN A 18 34.77 -20.12 61.49
N ALA A 19 33.67 -20.39 60.79
CA ALA A 19 32.33 -19.96 61.22
C ALA A 19 31.28 -21.06 60.94
N PRO A 20 30.18 -21.15 61.72
CA PRO A 20 29.10 -22.10 61.45
C PRO A 20 28.45 -21.73 60.11
N GLY A 21 28.28 -22.71 59.21
CA GLY A 21 27.53 -22.53 57.97
C GLY A 21 26.08 -22.21 58.31
N SER A 22 25.70 -20.95 58.18
CA SER A 22 24.32 -20.51 58.20
C SER A 22 23.98 -19.99 56.82
N GLY A 23 23.26 -20.80 56.03
CA GLY A 23 22.59 -20.31 54.84
C GLY A 23 21.49 -19.32 55.22
N LEU A 24 21.18 -18.39 54.31
CA LEU A 24 20.06 -17.48 54.45
C LEU A 24 18.99 -17.88 53.45
N THR A 25 17.83 -18.28 53.95
CA THR A 25 16.63 -18.49 53.13
C THR A 25 15.70 -17.30 53.30
N VAL A 26 15.42 -16.60 52.21
CA VAL A 26 14.38 -15.56 52.16
C VAL A 26 13.25 -16.11 51.32
N THR A 27 12.03 -16.00 51.82
CA THR A 27 10.82 -16.37 51.10
C THR A 27 9.90 -15.18 50.99
N GLY A 28 9.15 -15.09 49.91
CA GLY A 28 8.13 -14.08 49.75
C GLY A 28 7.06 -14.52 48.77
N ASP A 29 6.09 -13.66 48.60
CA ASP A 29 5.00 -13.80 47.67
C ASP A 29 4.78 -12.50 46.90
N PHE A 30 4.34 -12.63 45.65
CA PHE A 30 3.84 -11.51 44.87
C PHE A 30 2.63 -11.96 44.07
N GLU A 31 1.76 -11.01 43.78
CA GLU A 31 0.53 -11.22 43.04
C GLU A 31 0.69 -10.63 41.65
N THR A 32 0.46 -11.45 40.62
CA THR A 32 0.31 -10.93 39.25
C THR A 32 -1.15 -10.96 38.87
N ASN A 33 -1.63 -9.87 38.29
CA ASN A 33 -2.90 -9.93 37.59
C ASN A 33 -2.68 -10.82 36.37
N LEU A 34 -3.24 -12.02 36.39
CA LEU A 34 -3.52 -12.74 35.16
C LEU A 34 -4.25 -11.77 34.22
N PRO A 35 -3.97 -11.80 32.91
CA PRO A 35 -4.77 -11.06 31.95
C PRO A 35 -6.25 -11.36 32.27
N GLU A 36 -7.07 -10.32 32.42
CA GLU A 36 -8.50 -10.55 32.57
C GLU A 36 -8.97 -11.25 31.30
N ILE A 37 -9.18 -12.57 31.39
CA ILE A 37 -10.00 -13.28 30.43
C ILE A 37 -11.38 -12.71 30.65
N LYS A 38 -11.84 -11.83 29.76
CA LYS A 38 -13.26 -11.55 29.68
C LYS A 38 -13.91 -12.85 29.21
N ASP A 39 -14.38 -13.69 30.13
CA ASP A 39 -15.18 -14.85 29.78
C ASP A 39 -16.32 -14.39 28.85
N GLY A 40 -16.37 -14.93 27.63
CA GLY A 40 -17.33 -14.51 26.60
C GLY A 40 -16.94 -13.29 25.78
N SER A 41 -15.70 -12.79 25.84
CA SER A 41 -15.17 -11.87 24.83
C SER A 41 -14.72 -12.66 23.61
N ASN A 42 -15.25 -12.28 22.45
CA ASN A 42 -14.75 -12.63 21.12
C ASN A 42 -13.29 -12.14 20.94
N GLN A 43 -12.34 -12.74 21.68
CA GLN A 43 -10.91 -12.40 21.81
C GLN A 43 -10.11 -13.61 22.34
N PHE A 44 -8.92 -13.83 21.79
CA PHE A 44 -7.81 -14.55 22.43
C PHE A 44 -7.17 -13.69 23.53
N SER A 45 -6.52 -14.33 24.51
CA SER A 45 -5.78 -13.58 25.55
C SER A 45 -4.60 -12.77 24.98
N SER A 46 -4.01 -13.26 23.88
CA SER A 46 -3.02 -12.59 23.05
C SER A 46 -2.84 -13.40 21.76
N VAL A 47 -2.56 -12.73 20.65
CA VAL A 47 -2.12 -13.34 19.38
C VAL A 47 -0.69 -12.92 19.12
N THR A 48 0.23 -13.88 19.05
CA THR A 48 1.65 -13.63 18.75
C THR A 48 1.95 -14.08 17.33
N VAL A 49 2.52 -13.21 16.50
CA VAL A 49 2.98 -13.52 15.15
C VAL A 49 4.51 -13.59 15.16
N LEU A 50 5.04 -14.79 14.94
CA LEU A 50 6.48 -15.04 14.86
C LEU A 50 6.89 -15.15 13.38
N THR A 51 7.69 -14.19 12.93
CA THR A 51 8.10 -14.07 11.53
C THR A 51 9.60 -14.19 11.42
N ARG A 52 10.06 -15.38 11.02
CA ARG A 52 11.47 -15.60 10.71
C ARG A 52 11.87 -14.83 9.45
N GLY A 53 13.15 -14.51 9.33
CA GLY A 53 13.74 -13.94 8.13
C GLY A 53 15.10 -14.53 7.82
N VAL A 54 15.69 -14.07 6.73
CA VAL A 54 17.09 -14.31 6.39
C VAL A 54 17.98 -13.58 7.41
N MET A 55 19.09 -14.21 7.81
CA MET A 55 20.10 -13.67 8.74
C MET A 55 21.53 -13.93 8.23
N PRO A 56 22.49 -13.01 8.44
CA PRO A 56 23.92 -13.23 8.15
C PRO A 56 24.77 -13.63 9.40
N PRO A 57 25.93 -14.34 9.27
CA PRO A 57 26.28 -15.40 8.32
C PRO A 57 25.94 -16.81 8.88
N GLU A 58 25.15 -17.57 8.13
CA GLU A 58 24.85 -19.04 8.19
C GLU A 58 24.27 -19.66 9.50
N SER A 59 23.30 -20.58 9.50
CA SER A 59 22.62 -21.40 8.48
C SER A 59 21.10 -21.17 8.56
N LYS A 60 20.36 -21.37 7.45
CA LYS A 60 18.87 -21.23 7.40
C LYS A 60 18.13 -21.95 8.52
N SER A 61 18.73 -22.98 9.13
CA SER A 61 18.16 -23.73 10.24
C SER A 61 18.18 -22.96 11.56
N PHE A 62 19.14 -22.06 11.81
CA PHE A 62 19.31 -21.41 13.12
C PHE A 62 18.11 -20.55 13.54
N THR A 63 17.76 -19.55 12.74
CA THR A 63 16.62 -18.66 13.04
C THR A 63 15.32 -19.45 13.05
N ARG A 64 15.19 -20.43 12.14
CA ARG A 64 14.05 -21.35 12.14
C ARG A 64 13.94 -22.13 13.45
N GLN A 65 15.03 -22.76 13.89
CA GLN A 65 15.08 -23.52 15.14
C GLN A 65 14.77 -22.63 16.35
N THR A 66 15.25 -21.40 16.36
CA THR A 66 14.96 -20.49 17.48
C THR A 66 13.48 -20.07 17.50
N VAL A 67 12.91 -19.73 16.34
CA VAL A 67 11.48 -19.40 16.24
C VAL A 67 10.61 -20.61 16.57
N ASP A 68 10.97 -21.79 16.08
CA ASP A 68 10.28 -23.05 16.37
C ASP A 68 10.34 -23.36 17.88
N ALA A 69 11.51 -23.22 18.52
CA ALA A 69 11.67 -23.43 19.96
C ALA A 69 10.87 -22.42 20.79
N MET A 70 10.82 -21.15 20.39
CA MET A 70 9.97 -20.16 21.07
C MET A 70 8.48 -20.52 20.97
N ALA A 71 8.02 -20.98 19.81
CA ALA A 71 6.63 -21.40 19.65
C ALA A 71 6.31 -22.68 20.41
N GLU A 72 7.23 -23.65 20.46
CA GLU A 72 7.14 -24.86 21.29
C GLU A 72 7.01 -24.49 22.78
N GLN A 73 7.85 -23.58 23.28
CA GLN A 73 7.76 -23.09 24.66
C GLN A 73 6.40 -22.44 24.96
N MET A 74 5.84 -21.70 24.01
CA MET A 74 4.51 -21.10 24.16
C MET A 74 3.41 -22.17 24.10
N GLU A 75 3.55 -23.20 23.26
CA GLU A 75 2.66 -24.36 23.21
C GLU A 75 2.63 -25.09 24.57
N ASP A 76 3.81 -25.36 25.14
CA ASP A 76 3.98 -25.96 26.47
C ASP A 76 3.35 -25.11 27.58
N ALA A 77 3.36 -23.79 27.42
CA ALA A 77 2.70 -22.84 28.31
C ALA A 77 1.16 -22.76 28.08
N GLY A 78 0.62 -23.51 27.12
CA GLY A 78 -0.81 -23.67 26.87
C GLY A 78 -1.37 -22.84 25.70
N ALA A 79 -0.51 -22.27 24.85
CA ALA A 79 -0.92 -21.62 23.61
C ALA A 79 -1.31 -22.65 22.53
N ALA A 80 -2.25 -22.29 21.67
CA ALA A 80 -2.42 -23.00 20.40
C ALA A 80 -1.42 -22.45 19.38
N VAL A 81 -0.83 -23.32 18.55
CA VAL A 81 0.11 -22.91 17.49
C VAL A 81 -0.50 -23.22 16.13
N MET A 82 -0.49 -22.23 15.24
CA MET A 82 -0.81 -22.40 13.83
C MET A 82 0.39 -22.02 12.97
N ARG A 83 0.58 -22.71 11.86
CA ARG A 83 1.65 -22.47 10.90
C ARG A 83 1.09 -22.18 9.51
N TYR A 84 1.60 -21.13 8.90
CA TYR A 84 1.25 -20.73 7.54
C TYR A 84 1.83 -21.72 6.51
N ASP A 85 0.98 -22.23 5.63
CA ASP A 85 1.39 -23.01 4.45
C ASP A 85 1.48 -22.08 3.23
N THR A 86 2.68 -21.90 2.70
CA THR A 86 2.94 -21.03 1.55
C THR A 86 2.35 -21.55 0.24
N LYS A 87 1.97 -22.83 0.15
CA LYS A 87 1.38 -23.40 -1.07
C LYS A 87 -0.11 -23.15 -1.15
N SER A 88 -0.85 -23.38 -0.06
CA SER A 88 -2.30 -23.11 0.00
C SER A 88 -2.64 -21.69 0.47
N GLY A 89 -1.72 -21.05 1.19
CA GLY A 89 -1.94 -19.78 1.86
C GLY A 89 -2.86 -19.89 3.08
N GLU A 90 -2.96 -21.07 3.69
CA GLU A 90 -3.82 -21.35 4.84
C GLU A 90 -3.03 -21.44 6.15
N TRP A 91 -3.72 -21.23 7.28
CA TRP A 91 -3.18 -21.45 8.62
C TRP A 91 -3.56 -22.84 9.11
N ASN A 92 -2.57 -23.67 9.41
CA ASN A 92 -2.79 -25.04 9.88
C ASN A 92 -2.44 -25.17 11.35
N SER A 93 -3.33 -25.76 12.16
CA SER A 93 -3.03 -26.08 13.56
C SER A 93 -1.92 -27.13 13.63
N VAL A 94 -0.89 -26.86 14.42
CA VAL A 94 0.30 -27.72 14.53
C VAL A 94 0.70 -27.94 15.98
N THR A 95 1.44 -29.03 16.20
CA THR A 95 2.05 -29.38 17.49
C THR A 95 3.48 -29.84 17.25
N TYR A 96 4.39 -29.46 18.14
CA TYR A 96 5.79 -29.81 18.01
C TYR A 96 6.01 -31.31 18.25
N ASN A 97 6.89 -31.93 17.47
CA ASN A 97 7.21 -33.34 17.58
C ASN A 97 8.72 -33.56 17.66
N ASP A 98 9.20 -33.79 18.87
CA ASP A 98 10.61 -34.04 19.21
C ASP A 98 11.24 -35.15 18.37
N SER A 99 10.46 -36.18 18.00
CA SER A 99 10.99 -37.33 17.27
C SER A 99 11.43 -36.98 15.84
N ILE A 100 10.86 -35.93 15.26
CA ILE A 100 11.22 -35.43 13.93
C ILE A 100 11.82 -34.02 13.96
N ASN A 101 12.00 -33.45 15.15
CA ASN A 101 12.50 -32.09 15.35
C ASN A 101 11.71 -31.07 14.51
N GLY A 102 10.38 -31.09 14.61
CA GLY A 102 9.53 -30.20 13.83
C GLY A 102 8.03 -30.35 14.04
N TRP A 103 7.29 -29.45 13.40
CA TRP A 103 5.83 -29.33 13.50
C TRP A 103 5.08 -30.40 12.71
N THR A 104 4.05 -30.98 13.34
CA THR A 104 3.08 -31.89 12.69
C THR A 104 1.66 -31.39 12.87
N ALA A 105 0.72 -31.86 12.05
CA ALA A 105 -0.68 -31.49 12.16
C ALA A 105 -1.23 -31.80 13.56
N SER A 106 -1.85 -30.81 14.19
CA SER A 106 -2.45 -30.93 15.51
C SER A 106 -3.98 -30.97 15.40
N PRO A 107 -4.65 -31.85 16.16
CA PRO A 107 -6.11 -31.80 16.30
C PRO A 107 -6.57 -30.70 17.27
N VAL A 108 -5.64 -30.01 17.95
CA VAL A 108 -5.97 -28.94 18.90
C VAL A 108 -6.26 -27.66 18.12
N SER A 109 -7.54 -27.28 18.07
CA SER A 109 -7.95 -25.98 17.53
C SER A 109 -7.70 -24.85 18.54
N PRO A 110 -7.36 -23.64 18.07
CA PRO A 110 -7.35 -22.45 18.91
C PRO A 110 -8.69 -22.22 19.61
N VAL A 111 -8.61 -21.68 20.83
CA VAL A 111 -9.78 -21.38 21.66
C VAL A 111 -9.66 -19.95 22.17
N GLU A 112 -10.72 -19.17 22.02
CA GLU A 112 -10.83 -17.82 22.59
C GLU A 112 -10.54 -17.83 24.10
N GLY A 113 -10.01 -16.72 24.61
CA GLY A 113 -9.52 -16.60 25.99
C GLY A 113 -8.19 -17.32 26.27
N LYS A 114 -7.66 -18.12 25.34
CA LYS A 114 -6.29 -18.68 25.43
C LYS A 114 -5.32 -17.95 24.49
N PRO A 115 -3.99 -18.11 24.65
CA PRO A 115 -3.04 -17.54 23.72
C PRO A 115 -3.03 -18.28 22.37
N LEU A 116 -2.81 -17.54 21.29
CA LEU A 116 -2.61 -18.05 19.94
C LEU A 116 -1.24 -17.61 19.42
N VAL A 117 -0.47 -18.56 18.86
CA VAL A 117 0.82 -18.31 18.21
C VAL A 117 0.69 -18.64 16.73
N LEU A 118 1.09 -17.68 15.89
CA LEU A 118 1.08 -17.78 14.44
C LEU A 118 2.51 -17.80 13.92
N LEU A 119 2.94 -18.95 13.41
CA LEU A 119 4.21 -19.13 12.73
C LEU A 119 4.07 -18.67 11.26
N ALA A 120 4.46 -17.43 10.98
CA ALA A 120 4.39 -16.81 9.66
C ALA A 120 5.53 -17.29 8.77
N ASP A 121 5.48 -18.55 8.35
CA ASP A 121 6.56 -19.26 7.67
C ASP A 121 6.66 -18.98 6.16
N TRP A 122 6.78 -17.70 5.80
CA TRP A 122 6.77 -17.22 4.42
C TRP A 122 7.95 -17.68 3.55
N MET A 123 9.08 -18.08 4.17
CA MET A 123 10.29 -18.45 3.42
C MET A 123 10.24 -19.88 2.86
N ASN A 124 9.26 -20.71 3.24
CA ASN A 124 9.11 -22.03 2.64
C ASN A 124 8.63 -21.87 1.18
N GLY A 125 9.44 -22.25 0.20
CA GLY A 125 9.09 -22.09 -1.23
C GLY A 125 9.71 -20.88 -1.91
N VAL A 126 10.31 -19.95 -1.16
CA VAL A 126 11.32 -19.02 -1.71
C VAL A 126 12.57 -19.88 -1.99
N GLY A 127 13.03 -19.91 -3.24
CA GLY A 127 14.15 -20.75 -3.69
C GLY A 127 15.47 -20.39 -3.00
N THR A 128 15.64 -20.84 -1.76
CA THR A 128 16.75 -20.41 -0.90
C THR A 128 18.03 -21.20 -1.16
N ASP A 129 18.02 -22.25 -1.99
CA ASP A 129 19.01 -23.33 -2.01
C ASP A 129 20.42 -22.95 -2.48
N ASN A 130 20.63 -21.78 -3.09
CA ASN A 130 21.94 -21.37 -3.64
C ASN A 130 22.45 -19.99 -3.18
N GLY A 131 21.94 -19.42 -2.09
CA GLY A 131 22.42 -18.10 -1.61
C GLY A 131 22.09 -16.91 -2.54
N SER A 132 21.29 -17.11 -3.60
CA SER A 132 20.66 -16.01 -4.32
C SER A 132 19.40 -15.59 -3.58
N PHE A 133 19.54 -14.58 -2.73
CA PHE A 133 18.39 -13.85 -2.22
C PHE A 133 17.79 -13.09 -3.40
N ARG A 134 16.81 -13.70 -4.07
CA ARG A 134 16.10 -13.13 -5.21
C ARG A 134 15.10 -12.09 -4.67
N ASN A 135 15.48 -10.82 -4.48
CA ASN A 135 15.01 -10.06 -3.30
C ASN A 135 14.50 -8.62 -3.53
N ALA A 136 14.17 -8.21 -4.75
CA ALA A 136 13.32 -7.02 -4.92
C ALA A 136 11.85 -7.42 -4.78
N GLY A 137 11.13 -6.82 -3.83
CA GLY A 137 9.69 -7.00 -3.68
C GLY A 137 9.20 -8.29 -3.00
N VAL A 138 10.09 -9.23 -2.66
CA VAL A 138 9.67 -10.51 -2.08
C VAL A 138 9.07 -10.35 -0.68
N ALA A 139 9.63 -9.48 0.16
CA ALA A 139 9.09 -9.24 1.49
C ALA A 139 7.67 -8.64 1.45
N GLU A 140 7.42 -7.72 0.52
CA GLU A 140 6.10 -7.11 0.30
C GLU A 140 5.09 -8.12 -0.28
N ALA A 141 5.50 -8.94 -1.25
CA ALA A 141 4.67 -10.02 -1.79
C ALA A 141 4.28 -11.04 -0.71
N ALA A 142 5.23 -11.39 0.17
CA ALA A 142 5.00 -12.27 1.31
C ALA A 142 4.03 -11.63 2.32
N ALA A 143 4.20 -10.35 2.60
CA ALA A 143 3.34 -9.59 3.49
C ALA A 143 1.91 -9.48 2.96
N ASP A 144 1.71 -9.30 1.64
CA ASP A 144 0.37 -9.24 1.04
C ASP A 144 -0.37 -10.57 1.18
N SER A 145 0.34 -11.67 0.91
CA SER A 145 -0.17 -13.04 1.06
C SER A 145 -0.52 -13.36 2.51
N LEU A 146 0.40 -13.07 3.45
CA LEU A 146 0.19 -13.30 4.88
C LEU A 146 -0.93 -12.42 5.46
N PHE A 147 -0.98 -11.14 5.08
CA PHE A 147 -2.05 -10.24 5.50
C PHE A 147 -3.41 -10.76 5.02
N SER A 148 -3.53 -11.13 3.74
CA SER A 148 -4.80 -11.66 3.22
C SER A 148 -5.23 -12.95 3.92
N SER A 149 -4.28 -13.82 4.26
CA SER A 149 -4.51 -15.04 5.04
C SER A 149 -4.89 -14.77 6.50
N LEU A 150 -4.34 -13.72 7.13
CA LEU A 150 -4.76 -13.28 8.46
C LEU A 150 -6.19 -12.75 8.49
N VAL A 151 -6.64 -12.10 7.41
CA VAL A 151 -8.04 -11.65 7.30
C VAL A 151 -8.99 -12.85 7.18
N ASP A 152 -8.64 -13.86 6.39
CA ASP A 152 -9.39 -15.11 6.34
C ASP A 152 -9.44 -15.80 7.71
N LEU A 153 -8.30 -15.87 8.40
CA LEU A 153 -8.25 -16.41 9.76
C LEU A 153 -9.17 -15.61 10.70
N ASP A 154 -9.18 -14.28 10.62
CA ASP A 154 -10.11 -13.45 11.41
C ASP A 154 -11.57 -13.76 11.08
N PHE A 155 -11.90 -14.03 9.81
CA PHE A 155 -13.24 -14.47 9.41
C PHE A 155 -13.62 -15.86 9.96
N GLU A 156 -12.66 -16.77 10.10
CA GLU A 156 -12.89 -18.06 10.77
C GLU A 156 -13.27 -17.89 12.25
N TYR A 157 -12.81 -16.81 12.89
CA TYR A 157 -13.12 -16.47 14.28
C TYR A 157 -14.08 -15.27 14.38
N GLU A 158 -15.23 -15.36 13.72
CA GLU A 158 -16.36 -14.41 13.80
C GLU A 158 -16.18 -13.06 13.11
N GLY A 159 -15.04 -12.81 12.43
CA GLY A 159 -14.90 -11.62 11.58
C GLY A 159 -15.83 -11.68 10.37
N THR A 160 -16.32 -10.54 9.91
CA THR A 160 -17.21 -10.47 8.75
C THR A 160 -16.99 -9.22 7.89
N VAL A 161 -17.48 -9.31 6.64
CA VAL A 161 -17.59 -8.17 5.72
C VAL A 161 -19.00 -8.10 5.15
N GLY A 162 -19.58 -6.91 5.15
CA GLY A 162 -20.99 -6.67 4.86
C GLY A 162 -21.92 -6.97 6.04
N GLY A 163 -23.18 -6.54 5.93
CA GLY A 163 -24.22 -6.79 6.93
C GLY A 163 -25.56 -7.13 6.30
N SER A 164 -26.61 -7.25 7.13
CA SER A 164 -27.95 -7.64 6.67
C SER A 164 -28.57 -6.70 5.63
N ASN A 165 -28.10 -5.44 5.59
CA ASN A 165 -28.62 -4.37 4.73
C ASN A 165 -27.68 -4.05 3.55
N GLY A 166 -26.68 -4.90 3.29
CA GLY A 166 -25.73 -4.71 2.19
C GLY A 166 -24.29 -4.55 2.67
N LEU A 167 -23.43 -4.13 1.73
CA LEU A 167 -21.98 -4.11 1.92
C LEU A 167 -21.48 -2.84 2.66
N TYR A 168 -22.18 -1.73 2.51
CA TYR A 168 -21.76 -0.42 3.02
C TYR A 168 -22.72 0.11 4.09
N ASP A 169 -22.19 0.85 5.06
CA ASP A 169 -22.98 1.57 6.06
C ASP A 169 -23.70 2.79 5.44
N ASN A 170 -24.54 3.48 6.23
CA ASN A 170 -25.26 4.67 5.77
C ASN A 170 -24.34 5.87 5.45
N LYS A 171 -23.06 5.80 5.83
CA LYS A 171 -22.05 6.79 5.48
C LYS A 171 -21.31 6.40 4.22
N GLY A 172 -21.40 5.16 3.74
CA GLY A 172 -20.67 4.65 2.57
C GLY A 172 -19.34 3.95 2.89
N ASN A 173 -19.08 3.65 4.16
CA ASN A 173 -17.92 2.85 4.57
C ASN A 173 -18.24 1.37 4.41
N LEU A 174 -17.26 0.56 4.01
CA LEU A 174 -17.42 -0.89 3.97
C LEU A 174 -17.66 -1.39 5.40
N ILE A 175 -18.75 -2.15 5.59
CA ILE A 175 -19.05 -2.75 6.88
C ILE A 175 -18.05 -3.88 7.07
N ARG A 176 -17.19 -3.74 8.08
CA ARG A 176 -16.26 -4.77 8.53
C ARG A 176 -16.45 -4.96 10.02
N GLU A 177 -16.65 -6.20 10.44
CA GLU A 177 -16.62 -6.57 11.85
C GLU A 177 -15.37 -7.42 12.06
N GLN A 178 -14.54 -7.03 13.03
CA GLN A 178 -13.35 -7.78 13.40
C GLN A 178 -13.74 -9.00 14.22
N GLY A 179 -13.10 -10.12 13.92
CA GLY A 179 -13.19 -11.36 14.67
C GLY A 179 -12.25 -11.38 15.88
N ALA A 180 -12.18 -12.54 16.54
CA ALA A 180 -11.39 -12.72 17.74
C ALA A 180 -9.92 -12.43 17.50
N VAL A 181 -9.39 -12.75 16.32
CA VAL A 181 -7.96 -12.58 16.00
C VAL A 181 -7.58 -11.11 16.07
N PHE A 182 -8.29 -10.24 15.35
CA PHE A 182 -7.98 -8.81 15.32
C PHE A 182 -8.52 -8.03 16.52
N ASN A 183 -9.56 -8.51 17.19
CA ASN A 183 -10.00 -7.93 18.46
C ASN A 183 -8.98 -8.20 19.58
N SER A 184 -8.14 -9.23 19.48
CA SER A 184 -7.16 -9.55 20.51
C SER A 184 -5.96 -8.61 20.54
N PRO A 185 -5.24 -8.50 21.68
CA PRO A 185 -3.90 -7.93 21.67
C PRO A 185 -2.99 -8.65 20.67
N LEU A 186 -2.36 -7.89 19.78
CA LEU A 186 -1.50 -8.41 18.71
C LEU A 186 -0.03 -8.12 19.02
N HIS A 187 0.83 -9.12 18.92
CA HIS A 187 2.28 -8.97 19.08
C HIS A 187 3.01 -9.54 17.85
N PHE A 188 3.52 -8.65 16.99
CA PHE A 188 4.33 -9.02 15.83
C PHE A 188 5.80 -9.00 16.18
N ILE A 189 6.51 -10.10 15.93
CA ILE A 189 7.94 -10.26 16.23
C ILE A 189 8.66 -10.69 14.97
N GLY A 190 9.49 -9.80 14.44
CA GLY A 190 10.26 -10.01 13.22
C GLY A 190 11.73 -10.25 13.53
N PHE A 191 12.28 -11.35 13.02
CA PHE A 191 13.71 -11.68 13.15
C PHE A 191 14.42 -11.37 11.83
N GLY A 192 15.41 -10.46 11.84
CA GLY A 192 16.12 -10.04 10.63
C GLY A 192 15.18 -9.47 9.57
N GLN A 193 15.21 -10.06 8.36
CA GLN A 193 14.30 -9.71 7.26
C GLN A 193 12.82 -9.93 7.61
N GLY A 194 12.49 -10.78 8.60
CA GLY A 194 11.11 -10.95 9.07
C GLY A 194 10.52 -9.66 9.66
N ALA A 195 11.36 -8.72 10.10
CA ALA A 195 10.92 -7.39 10.51
C ALA A 195 10.37 -6.56 9.33
N VAL A 196 10.94 -6.73 8.13
CA VAL A 196 10.45 -6.10 6.90
C VAL A 196 9.06 -6.64 6.56
N VAL A 197 8.89 -7.96 6.57
CA VAL A 197 7.58 -8.58 6.30
C VAL A 197 6.52 -8.12 7.31
N ASN A 198 6.88 -8.04 8.60
CA ASN A 198 5.93 -7.61 9.63
C ASN A 198 5.54 -6.13 9.50
N THR A 199 6.46 -5.22 9.17
CA THR A 199 6.09 -3.80 8.97
C THR A 199 5.05 -3.67 7.87
N GLU A 200 5.21 -4.43 6.78
CA GLU A 200 4.30 -4.43 5.65
C GLU A 200 2.91 -4.99 5.98
N ILE A 201 2.85 -6.08 6.78
CA ILE A 201 1.58 -6.62 7.29
C ILE A 201 0.89 -5.60 8.20
N VAL A 202 1.63 -4.96 9.11
CA VAL A 202 1.08 -4.01 10.08
C VAL A 202 0.55 -2.75 9.40
N GLN A 203 1.18 -2.31 8.31
CA GLN A 203 0.68 -1.18 7.52
C GLN A 203 -0.69 -1.49 6.87
N ARG A 204 -0.81 -2.68 6.27
CA ARG A 204 -2.05 -3.22 5.69
C ARG A 204 -3.14 -3.34 6.75
N LEU A 205 -2.79 -3.87 7.91
CA LEU A 205 -3.70 -3.97 9.05
C LEU A 205 -4.18 -2.59 9.52
N GLY A 206 -3.29 -1.61 9.64
CA GLY A 206 -3.66 -0.24 10.02
C GLY A 206 -4.56 0.48 9.00
N THR A 207 -4.49 0.07 7.74
CA THR A 207 -5.29 0.65 6.65
C THR A 207 -6.67 0.02 6.54
N TYR A 208 -6.75 -1.31 6.61
CA TYR A 208 -8.00 -2.05 6.40
C TYR A 208 -8.75 -2.38 7.70
N PHE A 209 -8.02 -2.49 8.81
CA PHE A 209 -8.54 -2.83 10.15
C PHE A 209 -7.90 -1.91 11.20
N PRO A 210 -8.19 -0.59 11.16
CA PRO A 210 -7.52 0.41 12.00
C PRO A 210 -7.66 0.14 13.51
N ASN A 211 -8.64 -0.64 13.94
CA ASN A 211 -8.85 -0.99 15.35
C ASN A 211 -8.09 -2.25 15.80
N ALA A 212 -7.43 -2.99 14.89
CA ALA A 212 -6.79 -4.26 15.20
C ALA A 212 -5.77 -4.16 16.35
N GLY A 213 -5.74 -5.19 17.19
CA GLY A 213 -5.15 -5.13 18.53
C GLY A 213 -6.20 -4.91 19.63
N GLY A 214 -7.48 -4.72 19.29
CA GLY A 214 -8.55 -4.35 20.20
C GLY A 214 -9.89 -4.16 19.49
N PHE A 215 -10.91 -3.75 20.24
CA PHE A 215 -12.23 -3.42 19.69
C PHE A 215 -12.31 -2.00 19.10
N ASP A 216 -11.41 -1.11 19.54
CA ASP A 216 -11.37 0.29 19.15
C ASP A 216 -9.94 0.82 19.22
N ALA A 217 -9.70 1.94 18.55
CA ALA A 217 -8.39 2.59 18.50
C ALA A 217 -7.87 3.07 19.87
N ASP A 218 -8.76 3.31 20.84
CA ASP A 218 -8.43 3.83 22.16
C ASP A 218 -7.88 2.74 23.09
N ASN A 219 -8.40 1.52 22.93
CA ASN A 219 -8.16 0.38 23.80
C ASN A 219 -7.35 -0.75 23.13
N ARG A 220 -6.91 -0.59 21.88
CA ARG A 220 -6.07 -1.59 21.19
C ARG A 220 -4.67 -1.73 21.80
N ASP A 221 -4.09 -2.91 21.66
CA ASP A 221 -2.68 -3.19 21.89
C ASP A 221 -2.07 -3.90 20.68
N LEU A 222 -1.30 -3.16 19.89
CA LEU A 222 -0.52 -3.68 18.77
C LEU A 222 0.95 -3.42 19.06
N HIS A 223 1.62 -4.46 19.54
CA HIS A 223 3.05 -4.47 19.87
C HIS A 223 3.86 -4.96 18.67
N PHE A 224 4.85 -4.18 18.25
CA PHE A 224 5.79 -4.53 17.19
C PHE A 224 7.22 -4.65 17.74
N THR A 225 7.79 -5.85 17.68
CA THR A 225 9.18 -6.13 18.09
C THR A 225 10.03 -6.49 16.89
N THR A 226 11.20 -5.86 16.79
CA THR A 226 12.25 -6.24 15.84
C THR A 226 13.44 -6.83 16.58
N VAL A 227 13.85 -8.03 16.15
CA VAL A 227 15.01 -8.73 16.69
C VAL A 227 16.05 -8.80 15.60
N ASP A 228 17.10 -8.03 15.83
CA ASP A 228 18.27 -7.90 15.00
C ASP A 228 17.96 -7.62 13.51
N PRO A 229 17.13 -6.59 13.22
CA PRO A 229 16.99 -6.11 11.85
C PRO A 229 18.35 -5.57 11.37
N PHE A 230 18.63 -5.59 10.08
CA PHE A 230 19.92 -5.15 9.55
C PHE A 230 19.82 -4.01 8.53
N GLU A 231 20.93 -3.29 8.35
CA GLU A 231 21.08 -2.24 7.34
C GLU A 231 21.44 -2.87 5.99
N TYR A 232 20.54 -2.73 5.01
CA TYR A 232 20.71 -3.17 3.62
C TYR A 232 21.48 -2.12 2.81
N ASN A 233 22.79 -1.99 3.05
CA ASN A 233 23.60 -1.00 2.35
C ASN A 233 24.62 -1.68 1.39
N PRO A 234 24.39 -1.65 0.06
CA PRO A 234 25.30 -2.24 -0.91
C PRO A 234 26.65 -1.52 -0.97
N GLU A 235 26.77 -0.28 -0.47
CA GLU A 235 28.03 0.46 -0.46
C GLU A 235 28.99 -0.04 0.63
N THR A 236 28.48 -0.65 1.70
CA THR A 236 29.24 -1.02 2.92
C THR A 236 29.26 -2.52 3.21
N VAL A 237 28.87 -3.36 2.26
CA VAL A 237 28.84 -4.82 2.42
C VAL A 237 29.65 -5.46 1.29
N ARG A 238 30.61 -6.33 1.61
CA ARG A 238 31.52 -6.99 0.65
C ARG A 238 31.75 -8.45 1.05
N GLY A 239 32.44 -9.21 0.18
CA GLY A 239 32.80 -10.61 0.46
C GLY A 239 31.57 -11.52 0.59
N ASP A 240 31.59 -12.42 1.58
CA ASP A 240 30.52 -13.42 1.80
C ASP A 240 29.15 -12.79 2.16
N PHE A 241 29.13 -11.49 2.51
CA PHE A 241 27.94 -10.74 2.86
C PHE A 241 27.31 -9.99 1.67
N GLU A 242 28.01 -9.89 0.53
CA GLU A 242 27.55 -9.15 -0.66
C GLU A 242 26.11 -9.51 -1.12
N PRO A 243 25.64 -10.78 -1.06
CA PRO A 243 24.27 -11.12 -1.44
C PRO A 243 23.18 -10.47 -0.58
N TYR A 244 23.46 -10.14 0.68
CA TYR A 244 22.50 -9.54 1.61
C TYR A 244 22.47 -8.01 1.50
N GLY A 245 23.60 -7.38 1.14
CA GLY A 245 23.66 -5.95 0.83
C GLY A 245 22.86 -5.55 -0.41
N ARG A 246 22.43 -6.53 -1.22
CA ARG A 246 21.61 -6.35 -2.42
C ARG A 246 20.11 -6.59 -2.19
N MET A 247 19.65 -6.75 -0.95
CA MET A 247 18.23 -6.83 -0.63
C MET A 247 17.58 -5.46 -0.75
N LEU A 248 16.81 -5.26 -1.83
CA LEU A 248 16.05 -4.04 -2.09
C LEU A 248 14.69 -4.07 -1.37
N ASP A 249 14.73 -4.36 -0.08
CA ASP A 249 13.54 -4.40 0.77
C ASP A 249 13.07 -2.99 1.15
N PRO A 250 11.77 -2.77 1.38
CA PRO A 250 11.27 -1.50 1.88
C PRO A 250 11.88 -1.15 3.24
N GLU A 251 11.81 0.14 3.59
CA GLU A 251 12.30 0.58 4.89
C GLU A 251 11.42 0.02 6.02
N ILE A 252 12.05 -0.51 7.08
CA ILE A 252 11.36 -0.84 8.33
C ILE A 252 10.82 0.45 8.97
N VAL A 253 9.49 0.58 8.99
CA VAL A 253 8.77 1.73 9.50
C VAL A 253 7.92 1.33 10.71
N ILE A 254 7.79 2.23 11.68
CA ILE A 254 6.86 2.06 12.79
C ILE A 254 5.63 2.93 12.51
N TRP A 255 4.50 2.27 12.27
CA TRP A 255 3.25 2.87 11.83
C TRP A 255 2.41 3.43 12.99
N GLU A 256 1.52 4.37 12.68
CA GLU A 256 0.67 5.05 13.66
C GLU A 256 -0.33 4.13 14.38
N ASN A 257 -0.61 2.95 13.83
CA ASN A 257 -1.42 1.93 14.48
C ASN A 257 -0.67 1.14 15.58
N VAL A 258 0.67 1.18 15.61
CA VAL A 258 1.51 0.48 16.59
C VAL A 258 1.52 1.21 17.94
N THR A 259 0.98 0.57 18.98
CA THR A 259 0.85 1.15 20.33
C THR A 259 2.11 1.05 21.17
N TYR A 260 2.97 0.07 20.90
CA TYR A 260 4.28 -0.05 21.51
C TYR A 260 5.26 -0.73 20.55
N ALA A 261 6.47 -0.18 20.44
CA ALA A 261 7.51 -0.74 19.59
C ALA A 261 8.82 -0.90 20.34
N ASP A 262 9.47 -2.07 20.20
CA ASP A 262 10.81 -2.30 20.70
C ASP A 262 11.73 -2.97 19.67
N ASN A 263 13.02 -2.68 19.78
CA ASN A 263 14.05 -3.10 18.84
C ASN A 263 15.28 -3.54 19.62
N TYR A 264 15.80 -4.73 19.33
CA TYR A 264 17.01 -5.27 19.93
C TYR A 264 17.96 -5.63 18.81
N TYR A 265 19.15 -5.05 18.78
CA TYR A 265 20.08 -5.20 17.66
C TYR A 265 21.53 -5.21 18.12
N GLN A 266 22.42 -5.74 17.29
CA GLN A 266 23.85 -5.65 17.54
C GLN A 266 24.58 -4.98 16.37
N ARG A 267 25.44 -4.01 16.70
CA ARG A 267 26.40 -3.43 15.75
C ARG A 267 27.74 -4.12 15.89
N GLN A 268 28.35 -4.49 14.76
CA GLN A 268 29.66 -5.15 14.75
C GLN A 268 30.80 -4.15 14.98
N GLY A 269 31.87 -4.59 15.65
CA GLY A 269 32.92 -3.76 16.21
C GLY A 269 34.12 -3.49 15.30
N LYS A 270 34.74 -2.33 15.56
CA LYS A 270 35.94 -1.74 14.94
C LYS A 270 37.14 -2.70 14.78
N ASN A 271 37.21 -3.39 13.65
CA ASN A 271 38.49 -3.72 12.99
C ASN A 271 38.32 -3.50 11.48
N GLY A 272 38.30 -2.24 11.06
CA GLY A 272 38.72 -1.82 9.72
C GLY A 272 37.80 -2.11 8.52
N ASP A 273 36.88 -3.07 8.58
CA ASP A 273 36.19 -3.48 7.35
C ASP A 273 34.76 -2.94 7.29
N ASP A 274 34.55 -1.95 6.41
CA ASP A 274 33.25 -1.54 5.86
C ASP A 274 32.68 -2.66 4.95
N GLU A 275 32.82 -3.92 5.35
CA GLU A 275 32.51 -5.10 4.55
C GLU A 275 31.44 -6.01 5.20
N VAL A 276 30.93 -5.65 6.39
CA VAL A 276 30.00 -6.48 7.20
C VAL A 276 28.63 -5.83 7.40
N ILE A 277 27.60 -6.65 7.61
CA ILE A 277 26.21 -6.22 7.83
C ILE A 277 26.02 -5.82 9.30
N LYS A 278 25.40 -4.66 9.54
CA LYS A 278 25.21 -4.09 10.88
C LYS A 278 23.74 -4.17 11.28
N GLY A 279 23.48 -4.46 12.56
CA GLY A 279 22.15 -4.32 13.14
C GLY A 279 21.66 -2.87 13.08
N LYS A 280 20.39 -2.70 12.70
CA LYS A 280 19.76 -1.42 12.42
C LYS A 280 19.11 -0.84 13.69
N PRO A 281 19.49 0.37 14.13
CA PRO A 281 18.74 1.08 15.15
C PRO A 281 17.39 1.58 14.59
N LEU A 282 16.38 1.68 15.44
CA LEU A 282 15.09 2.29 15.12
C LEU A 282 14.86 3.50 16.04
N THR A 283 15.76 4.48 16.00
CA THR A 283 15.80 5.64 16.91
C THR A 283 15.17 6.91 16.33
N GLY A 284 14.78 6.91 15.05
CA GLY A 284 14.21 8.07 14.35
C GLY A 284 15.19 9.20 14.03
N VAL A 285 16.51 8.99 14.21
CA VAL A 285 17.56 9.94 13.86
C VAL A 285 18.68 9.19 13.15
N ASP A 286 18.92 9.49 11.87
CA ASP A 286 20.15 9.12 11.19
C ASP A 286 21.20 10.21 11.45
N ASN A 287 22.44 9.80 11.68
CA ASN A 287 23.52 10.66 12.21
C ASN A 287 24.00 11.75 11.23
N ASN A 288 23.42 11.87 10.03
CA ASN A 288 23.98 12.73 9.00
C ASN A 288 23.07 13.71 8.25
N GLN A 289 21.74 13.77 8.44
CA GLN A 289 20.94 14.81 7.76
C GLN A 289 19.76 15.33 8.60
N GLN A 290 19.90 16.56 9.10
CA GLN A 290 18.80 17.38 9.61
C GLN A 290 18.01 17.96 8.43
N THR A 291 17.00 17.26 7.93
CA THR A 291 15.79 17.88 7.36
C THR A 291 14.74 16.83 7.06
N ASP A 292 13.54 17.10 7.54
CA ASP A 292 12.25 16.50 7.19
C ASP A 292 11.80 15.20 7.91
N ASN A 293 11.11 15.39 9.04
CA ASN A 293 10.02 14.56 9.57
C ASN A 293 10.15 13.01 9.57
N LYS A 294 11.35 12.43 9.72
CA LYS A 294 11.60 10.97 9.85
C LYS A 294 11.20 10.36 11.20
N ASN A 295 10.03 10.71 11.72
CA ASN A 295 9.55 10.21 13.01
C ASN A 295 8.94 8.80 12.90
N HIS A 296 9.78 7.77 12.83
CA HIS A 296 9.41 6.38 13.14
C HIS A 296 10.49 5.81 14.05
N ARG A 297 10.19 5.78 15.35
CA ARG A 297 11.12 5.22 16.33
C ARG A 297 10.44 4.13 17.15
N ALA A 298 11.21 3.11 17.50
CA ALA A 298 10.87 2.23 18.59
C ALA A 298 10.82 3.05 19.89
N ASP A 299 9.88 2.71 20.78
CA ASP A 299 9.86 3.28 22.12
C ASP A 299 11.06 2.78 22.92
N ASN A 300 11.49 1.54 22.69
CA ASN A 300 12.68 0.97 23.30
C ASN A 300 13.64 0.40 22.22
N SER A 301 14.78 1.05 21.98
CA SER A 301 15.78 0.58 21.01
C SER A 301 17.10 0.28 21.71
N GLN A 302 17.47 -1.01 21.81
CA GLN A 302 18.59 -1.50 22.61
C GLN A 302 19.72 -2.08 21.75
N GLU A 303 20.91 -1.52 21.89
CA GLU A 303 22.15 -2.03 21.28
C GLU A 303 22.80 -3.04 22.23
N LEU A 304 22.79 -4.33 21.86
CA LEU A 304 23.28 -5.41 22.71
C LEU A 304 24.81 -5.49 22.77
N GLY A 305 25.53 -4.96 21.78
CA GLY A 305 27.00 -5.07 21.66
C GLY A 305 27.83 -4.39 22.77
N LYS A 306 27.17 -3.75 23.75
CA LYS A 306 27.82 -3.19 24.94
C LYS A 306 27.65 -4.07 26.18
N TRP A 307 26.82 -5.09 26.10
CA TRP A 307 26.48 -5.97 27.21
C TRP A 307 27.55 -7.07 27.34
N ALA A 308 27.73 -7.60 28.55
CA ALA A 308 28.60 -8.76 28.76
C ALA A 308 28.20 -9.90 27.81
N GLY A 309 29.18 -10.63 27.25
CA GLY A 309 28.95 -11.74 26.32
C GLY A 309 28.54 -11.38 24.89
N PHE A 310 28.20 -10.12 24.61
CA PHE A 310 27.99 -9.59 23.25
C PHE A 310 29.20 -8.76 22.83
N ASP A 311 30.36 -9.40 22.65
CA ASP A 311 31.61 -8.70 22.28
C ASP A 311 31.68 -8.46 20.75
N PRO A 312 31.59 -7.20 20.28
CA PRO A 312 31.64 -6.90 18.86
C PRO A 312 32.99 -7.15 18.19
N ALA A 313 34.05 -7.36 18.99
CA ALA A 313 35.44 -7.52 18.55
C ALA A 313 35.97 -8.96 18.61
N LYS A 314 35.24 -9.89 19.24
CA LYS A 314 35.74 -11.26 19.43
C LYS A 314 35.32 -12.26 18.37
N GLU A 315 34.17 -12.15 17.72
CA GLU A 315 33.78 -13.10 16.66
C GLU A 315 32.85 -12.42 15.66
N SER A 316 33.22 -12.41 14.39
CA SER A 316 32.46 -11.73 13.35
C SER A 316 31.10 -12.35 13.02
N ASP A 317 30.87 -13.57 13.50
CA ASP A 317 29.82 -14.45 13.00
C ASP A 317 28.73 -14.76 14.07
N ASN A 318 28.99 -14.47 15.35
CA ASN A 318 28.10 -14.86 16.47
C ASN A 318 27.19 -13.74 16.99
N ALA A 319 27.43 -12.48 16.62
CA ALA A 319 26.69 -11.32 17.11
C ALA A 319 25.18 -11.39 16.80
N HIS A 320 24.84 -11.61 15.52
CA HIS A 320 23.45 -11.68 15.08
C HIS A 320 22.69 -12.86 15.71
N ARG A 321 23.37 -14.00 15.83
CA ARG A 321 22.82 -15.20 16.48
C ARG A 321 22.61 -14.97 17.98
N ALA A 322 23.54 -14.30 18.65
CA ALA A 322 23.44 -13.98 20.07
C ALA A 322 22.23 -13.09 20.38
N ALA A 323 21.93 -12.09 19.54
CA ALA A 323 20.75 -11.24 19.70
C ALA A 323 19.43 -12.04 19.62
N VAL A 324 19.33 -12.94 18.64
CA VAL A 324 18.17 -13.84 18.48
C VAL A 324 18.06 -14.81 19.66
N SER A 325 19.16 -15.43 20.07
CA SER A 325 19.17 -16.34 21.23
C SER A 325 18.81 -15.63 22.54
N TRP A 326 19.28 -14.41 22.71
CA TRP A 326 18.96 -13.61 23.87
C TRP A 326 17.47 -13.31 23.95
N TYR A 327 16.87 -12.92 22.83
CA TYR A 327 15.43 -12.63 22.80
C TYR A 327 14.60 -13.89 23.08
N GLY A 328 14.95 -15.02 22.48
CA GLY A 328 14.32 -16.31 22.78
C GLY A 328 14.43 -16.70 24.26
N GLY A 329 15.61 -16.49 24.86
CA GLY A 329 15.83 -16.68 26.30
C GLY A 329 15.02 -15.75 27.22
N SER A 330 14.53 -14.61 26.71
CA SER A 330 13.65 -13.72 27.47
C SER A 330 12.20 -14.23 27.56
N ALA A 331 11.79 -15.16 26.69
CA ALA A 331 10.46 -15.75 26.69
C ALA A 331 10.32 -16.91 27.69
N ASN A 332 11.38 -17.69 27.94
CA ASN A 332 11.38 -18.79 28.91
C ASN A 332 12.50 -18.65 29.96
N LEU A 333 12.12 -18.20 31.16
CA LEU A 333 13.02 -18.04 32.30
C LEU A 333 13.38 -19.35 33.02
N ASN A 334 13.03 -20.54 32.50
CA ASN A 334 13.50 -21.81 33.04
C ASN A 334 14.71 -22.40 32.29
N GLU A 335 15.00 -21.91 31.09
CA GLU A 335 16.06 -22.44 30.24
C GLU A 335 17.39 -21.66 30.36
N SER A 336 18.49 -22.39 30.48
CA SER A 336 19.85 -21.82 30.48
C SER A 336 20.54 -21.90 29.12
N GLN A 337 19.89 -22.53 28.15
CA GLN A 337 20.32 -22.77 26.78
C GLN A 337 19.05 -22.87 25.93
N ILE A 338 19.06 -22.36 24.69
CA ILE A 338 17.98 -22.67 23.74
C ILE A 338 18.11 -24.15 23.30
N PRO A 339 17.01 -24.88 23.05
CA PRO A 339 17.03 -26.31 22.72
C PRO A 339 17.98 -26.67 21.55
N GLU A 340 18.59 -27.85 21.67
CA GLU A 340 19.80 -28.32 20.99
C GLU A 340 19.83 -28.09 19.47
N ILE A 341 20.69 -27.18 19.03
CA ILE A 341 21.27 -27.21 17.69
C ILE A 341 22.46 -28.18 17.77
N PRO A 342 22.50 -29.27 16.98
CA PRO A 342 23.47 -30.37 17.14
C PRO A 342 24.96 -29.98 17.20
N ASP A 343 25.34 -28.75 16.80
CA ASP A 343 26.73 -28.32 16.73
C ASP A 343 27.00 -26.90 17.29
N VAL A 344 26.01 -26.21 17.87
CA VAL A 344 26.21 -24.88 18.48
C VAL A 344 25.44 -24.75 19.79
N LYS A 345 26.13 -24.92 20.92
CA LYS A 345 25.59 -24.62 22.24
C LYS A 345 25.63 -23.12 22.49
N GLN A 346 24.56 -22.40 22.14
CA GLN A 346 24.41 -21.01 22.58
C GLN A 346 23.76 -20.98 23.97
N GLN A 347 24.57 -20.64 24.96
CA GLN A 347 24.10 -20.45 26.32
C GLN A 347 23.29 -19.15 26.43
N VAL A 348 22.18 -19.23 27.17
CA VAL A 348 21.42 -18.07 27.60
C VAL A 348 22.02 -17.64 28.93
N PHE A 349 22.94 -16.68 28.90
CA PHE A 349 23.48 -16.12 30.14
C PHE A 349 22.48 -15.13 30.70
N ARG A 350 22.10 -15.32 31.96
CA ARG A 350 20.96 -14.60 32.53
C ARG A 350 21.05 -14.35 34.02
N ARG A 351 22.03 -14.92 34.68
CA ARG A 351 22.39 -14.66 36.07
C ARG A 351 23.89 -14.45 36.11
N PHE A 352 24.35 -13.67 37.08
CA PHE A 352 25.79 -13.50 37.34
C PHE A 352 26.53 -14.85 37.47
N GLY A 353 25.87 -15.88 38.01
CA GLY A 353 26.41 -17.24 38.13
C GLY A 353 26.68 -17.94 36.79
N ASP A 354 25.95 -17.61 35.72
CA ASP A 354 26.17 -18.21 34.40
C ASP A 354 27.52 -17.75 33.81
N LEU A 355 28.01 -16.55 34.19
CA LEU A 355 29.31 -16.02 33.77
C LEU A 355 30.50 -16.70 34.48
N LEU A 356 30.28 -17.21 35.68
CA LEU A 356 31.31 -17.90 36.45
C LEU A 356 31.58 -19.31 35.91
N ALA A 357 30.58 -19.95 35.28
CA ALA A 357 30.67 -21.30 34.76
C ALA A 357 31.57 -21.41 33.51
N GLU A 358 31.67 -20.36 32.70
CA GLU A 358 32.38 -20.36 31.40
C GLU A 358 33.74 -19.65 31.41
N GLY A 359 34.23 -19.21 32.58
CA GLY A 359 35.58 -18.65 32.67
C GLY A 359 35.76 -17.27 32.02
N PHE A 360 34.69 -16.46 31.94
CA PHE A 360 34.75 -15.08 31.47
C PHE A 360 35.81 -14.26 32.23
N SER A 361 36.44 -13.32 31.50
CA SER A 361 37.50 -12.45 32.04
C SER A 361 36.98 -11.52 33.15
N SER A 362 37.86 -10.99 34.00
CA SER A 362 37.45 -10.02 35.02
C SER A 362 36.76 -8.79 34.42
N ASP A 363 37.20 -8.36 33.24
CA ASP A 363 36.66 -7.18 32.53
C ASP A 363 35.24 -7.42 32.00
N ASP A 364 34.84 -8.68 31.78
CA ASP A 364 33.48 -9.06 31.38
C ASP A 364 32.52 -9.13 32.59
N ARG A 365 33.06 -9.30 33.81
CA ARG A 365 32.27 -9.36 35.06
C ARG A 365 31.88 -7.97 35.59
N ASP A 366 32.58 -6.94 35.15
CA ASP A 366 32.31 -5.54 35.48
C ASP A 366 31.26 -4.88 34.55
N LYS A 367 30.77 -5.62 33.53
CA LYS A 367 29.67 -5.18 32.64
C LYS A 367 28.37 -5.84 33.10
N SER A 368 27.31 -5.05 33.32
CA SER A 368 25.98 -5.62 33.61
C SER A 368 25.43 -6.35 32.39
N TRP A 369 24.95 -7.57 32.59
CA TRP A 369 24.28 -8.35 31.55
C TRP A 369 22.83 -7.88 31.32
N PHE A 370 22.11 -7.62 32.42
CA PHE A 370 20.70 -7.24 32.38
C PHE A 370 20.44 -6.02 33.26
N VAL A 371 19.82 -5.00 32.67
CA VAL A 371 19.27 -3.88 33.42
C VAL A 371 17.81 -3.72 33.01
N PRO A 372 16.87 -3.82 33.96
CA PRO A 372 15.46 -3.66 33.65
C PRO A 372 15.22 -2.29 33.00
N GLY A 373 14.59 -2.31 31.83
CA GLY A 373 14.35 -1.11 31.02
C GLY A 373 13.03 -0.40 31.35
N HIS A 374 12.19 -1.01 32.19
CA HIS A 374 10.80 -0.62 32.40
C HIS A 374 10.61 0.68 33.22
N ILE A 375 9.38 1.17 33.32
CA ILE A 375 9.08 2.51 33.86
C ILE A 375 9.45 2.71 35.34
N ASN A 376 9.42 1.64 36.12
CA ASN A 376 9.77 1.64 37.55
C ASN A 376 11.25 1.30 37.80
N ALA A 377 11.99 0.98 36.75
CA ALA A 377 13.41 0.68 36.84
C ALA A 377 14.25 1.89 36.49
N ASN A 378 15.09 2.30 37.44
CA ASN A 378 16.01 3.43 37.30
C ASN A 378 17.45 3.03 37.66
N PHE A 379 17.89 1.92 37.09
CA PHE A 379 19.26 1.43 37.24
C PHE A 379 20.09 1.89 36.03
N PRO A 380 21.26 2.52 36.24
CA PRO A 380 22.25 2.69 35.19
C PRO A 380 22.70 1.34 34.62
N HIS A 381 23.07 1.30 33.34
CA HIS A 381 23.76 0.15 32.79
C HIS A 381 25.10 -0.03 33.54
N GLY A 382 25.34 -1.21 34.10
CA GLY A 382 26.49 -1.53 34.93
C GLY A 382 26.25 -1.43 36.45
N ASP A 383 25.05 -1.06 36.90
CA ASP A 383 24.77 -0.94 38.34
C ASP A 383 24.81 -2.30 39.03
N GLU A 384 25.72 -2.47 39.99
CA GLU A 384 25.86 -3.66 40.84
C GLU A 384 24.58 -4.01 41.58
N ASN A 385 23.71 -3.03 41.84
CA ASN A 385 22.46 -3.18 42.56
C ASN A 385 21.25 -3.44 41.64
N ALA A 386 21.43 -3.43 40.31
CA ALA A 386 20.36 -3.80 39.38
C ALA A 386 19.94 -5.28 39.60
N PRO A 387 18.69 -5.67 39.28
CA PRO A 387 18.35 -7.09 39.22
C PRO A 387 18.98 -7.72 37.97
N TRP A 388 19.88 -8.70 38.18
CA TRP A 388 20.71 -9.30 37.14
C TRP A 388 20.04 -10.46 36.38
N GLU A 389 18.73 -10.70 36.59
CA GLU A 389 18.02 -11.93 36.16
C GLU A 389 17.29 -11.84 34.80
N GLY A 390 17.48 -10.75 34.05
CA GLY A 390 16.81 -10.56 32.75
C GLY A 390 15.32 -10.27 32.79
N ILE A 391 14.77 -10.09 34.00
CA ILE A 391 13.41 -9.62 34.22
C ILE A 391 13.33 -8.13 33.86
N GLY A 392 12.32 -7.73 33.08
CA GLY A 392 12.07 -6.31 32.78
C GLY A 392 12.53 -5.81 31.40
N THR A 393 12.80 -6.70 30.44
CA THR A 393 13.15 -6.38 29.05
C THR A 393 12.72 -7.50 28.09
N GLY A 394 12.77 -7.29 26.77
CA GLY A 394 12.43 -8.30 25.77
C GLY A 394 10.96 -8.71 25.86
N TRP A 395 10.72 -10.03 25.89
CA TRP A 395 9.37 -10.61 25.98
C TRP A 395 8.55 -10.10 27.16
N PHE A 396 9.20 -9.65 28.24
CA PHE A 396 8.54 -9.03 29.39
C PHE A 396 7.51 -7.97 28.97
N TYR A 397 7.81 -7.13 27.98
CA TYR A 397 6.89 -6.08 27.56
C TYR A 397 5.61 -6.59 26.88
N SER A 398 5.54 -7.85 26.46
CA SER A 398 4.32 -8.42 25.87
C SER A 398 3.19 -8.53 26.91
N VAL A 399 1.97 -8.72 26.42
CA VAL A 399 0.80 -9.03 27.28
C VAL A 399 1.04 -10.32 28.06
N ASN A 400 1.49 -11.36 27.37
CA ASN A 400 1.78 -12.67 27.97
C ASN A 400 3.01 -12.63 28.91
N GLY A 401 3.95 -11.72 28.69
CA GLY A 401 5.11 -11.50 29.54
C GLY A 401 4.79 -10.73 30.83
N GLY A 402 3.57 -10.20 30.97
CA GLY A 402 3.08 -9.51 32.18
C GLY A 402 3.63 -8.10 32.39
N GLY A 403 4.42 -7.57 31.46
CA GLY A 403 5.10 -6.28 31.58
C GLY A 403 4.46 -5.13 30.82
N LYS A 404 3.29 -5.33 30.20
CA LYS A 404 2.55 -4.31 29.41
C LYS A 404 2.44 -2.96 30.13
N GLU A 405 2.00 -2.96 31.38
CA GLU A 405 1.80 -1.73 32.17
C GLU A 405 3.10 -1.02 32.55
N PHE A 406 4.24 -1.71 32.40
CA PHE A 406 5.55 -1.16 32.71
C PHE A 406 6.34 -0.69 31.48
N ARG A 407 5.72 -0.76 30.29
CA ARG A 407 6.32 -0.29 29.03
C ARG A 407 6.73 1.20 29.13
N PRO A 408 8.00 1.53 28.82
CA PRO A 408 8.46 2.92 28.82
C PRO A 408 8.15 3.63 27.49
N TYR A 409 7.55 4.80 27.57
CA TYR A 409 7.43 5.75 26.46
C TYR A 409 8.34 6.95 26.69
N PHE A 410 9.05 7.43 25.68
CA PHE A 410 10.04 8.49 25.89
C PHE A 410 9.52 9.86 25.44
N VAL A 411 9.35 10.78 26.37
CA VAL A 411 8.97 12.17 26.07
C VAL A 411 10.07 13.10 26.57
N ASN A 412 10.70 13.83 25.64
CA ASN A 412 11.82 14.74 25.94
C ASN A 412 12.99 14.05 26.69
N GLY A 413 13.23 12.76 26.40
CA GLY A 413 14.29 11.97 27.04
C GLY A 413 13.91 11.33 28.38
N GLU A 414 12.71 11.58 28.90
CA GLU A 414 12.21 10.98 30.14
C GLU A 414 11.31 9.79 29.84
N LYS A 415 11.43 8.71 30.63
CA LYS A 415 10.51 7.58 30.59
C LYS A 415 9.15 7.99 31.18
N LYS A 416 8.07 7.66 30.49
CA LYS A 416 6.67 7.82 30.92
C LYS A 416 5.90 6.51 30.78
N SER A 417 4.98 6.23 31.69
CA SER A 417 3.98 5.17 31.52
C SER A 417 2.88 5.59 30.54
N ARG A 418 2.06 4.64 30.08
CA ARG A 418 0.86 4.91 29.29
C ARG A 418 -0.10 5.89 29.99
N GLU A 419 -0.24 5.77 31.31
CA GLU A 419 -1.07 6.64 32.14
C GLU A 419 -0.51 8.07 32.23
N GLN A 420 0.82 8.22 32.30
CA GLN A 420 1.49 9.53 32.36
C GLN A 420 1.49 10.30 31.03
N LEU A 421 1.18 9.64 29.91
CA LEU A 421 0.98 10.31 28.61
C LEU A 421 -0.39 11.00 28.52
N GLY A 422 -1.34 10.63 29.38
CA GLY A 422 -2.68 11.22 29.45
C GLY A 422 -3.75 10.37 28.76
N ASP A 423 -4.85 11.03 28.41
CA ASP A 423 -6.02 10.42 27.80
C ASP A 423 -5.75 9.92 26.37
N PHE A 424 -6.80 9.42 25.70
CA PHE A 424 -6.70 8.91 24.34
C PHE A 424 -6.09 9.93 23.38
N LYS A 425 -6.50 11.20 23.44
CA LYS A 425 -6.09 12.24 22.49
C LYS A 425 -4.60 12.51 22.61
N GLU A 426 -4.09 12.72 23.83
CA GLU A 426 -2.66 13.00 23.97
C GLU A 426 -1.77 11.76 23.77
N PHE A 427 -2.29 10.54 23.94
CA PHE A 427 -1.61 9.33 23.46
C PHE A 427 -1.56 9.25 21.93
N GLN A 428 -2.66 9.58 21.24
CA GLN A 428 -2.67 9.66 19.78
C GLN A 428 -1.73 10.74 19.25
N ASP A 429 -1.64 11.88 19.92
CA ASP A 429 -0.67 12.93 19.59
C ASP A 429 0.79 12.44 19.78
N TYR A 430 1.04 11.61 20.81
CA TYR A 430 2.33 10.93 20.97
C TYR A 430 2.61 9.99 19.79
N LEU A 431 1.65 9.16 19.37
CA LEU A 431 1.83 8.24 18.25
C LEU A 431 2.08 9.01 16.95
N LYS A 432 1.22 9.97 16.59
CA LYS A 432 1.38 10.80 15.37
C LYS A 432 2.71 11.54 15.33
N LYS A 433 3.24 11.94 16.49
CA LYS A 433 4.55 12.60 16.58
C LYS A 433 5.72 11.64 16.37
N ASN A 434 5.59 10.35 16.67
CA ASN A 434 6.71 9.39 16.73
C ASN A 434 6.60 8.22 15.76
N ARG A 435 5.52 8.17 14.98
CA ARG A 435 5.16 7.12 14.03
C ARG A 435 4.86 7.72 12.66
N ARG A 436 4.94 6.89 11.62
CA ARG A 436 4.52 7.25 10.27
C ARG A 436 3.05 6.91 10.03
N SER A 437 2.38 7.70 9.20
CA SER A 437 1.03 7.36 8.77
C SER A 437 1.04 6.10 7.92
N VAL A 438 0.02 5.26 8.05
CA VAL A 438 -0.10 4.02 7.26
C VAL A 438 -0.23 4.29 5.76
N SER A 439 -0.62 5.49 5.35
CA SER A 439 -0.69 5.92 3.95
C SER A 439 0.64 6.36 3.34
N TYR A 440 1.74 6.32 4.11
CA TYR A 440 3.07 6.64 3.60
C TYR A 440 3.67 5.45 2.86
N ASP A 441 4.15 5.68 1.65
CA ASP A 441 4.84 4.69 0.82
C ASP A 441 6.31 4.56 1.25
N ASN A 442 6.67 3.39 1.78
CA ASN A 442 8.00 3.03 2.27
C ASN A 442 8.77 2.09 1.33
N THR A 443 8.36 1.97 0.06
CA THR A 443 9.11 1.25 -0.97
C THR A 443 10.58 1.67 -0.99
N TYR A 444 11.46 0.72 -1.31
CA TYR A 444 12.91 0.94 -1.27
C TYR A 444 13.34 2.18 -2.08
N THR A 445 14.29 2.94 -1.51
CA THR A 445 14.85 4.17 -2.08
C THR A 445 16.36 4.02 -2.28
N GLY A 446 16.91 4.32 -3.47
CA GLY A 446 18.36 4.32 -3.67
C GLY A 446 18.78 5.12 -4.91
N GLU A 447 19.94 5.77 -4.92
CA GLU A 447 20.38 6.60 -6.06
C GLU A 447 20.47 5.79 -7.37
N ASP A 448 20.85 4.51 -7.31
CA ASP A 448 20.99 3.60 -8.45
C ASP A 448 19.65 3.12 -9.03
N VAL A 449 18.58 3.09 -8.23
CA VAL A 449 17.21 2.73 -8.64
C VAL A 449 16.25 3.93 -8.67
N GLY A 450 16.73 5.10 -8.24
CA GLY A 450 15.96 6.32 -8.05
C GLY A 450 15.30 6.48 -6.69
N ASN A 451 14.85 7.71 -6.38
CA ASN A 451 14.31 8.09 -5.06
C ASN A 451 13.26 7.14 -4.44
N ARG A 452 12.49 6.35 -5.23
CA ARG A 452 11.64 5.20 -4.82
C ARG A 452 11.52 4.24 -6.01
N LEU A 453 11.46 2.92 -5.77
CA LEU A 453 11.02 1.94 -6.77
C LEU A 453 9.64 2.36 -7.30
N ARG A 454 9.41 2.25 -8.61
CA ARG A 454 8.16 2.73 -9.19
C ARG A 454 7.01 1.81 -8.76
N GLY A 455 5.95 2.41 -8.22
CA GLY A 455 4.57 2.01 -8.54
C GLY A 455 3.76 1.18 -7.55
N ASP A 456 4.21 0.97 -6.32
CA ASP A 456 3.29 0.53 -5.28
C ASP A 456 2.71 1.75 -4.54
N PHE A 457 1.37 1.87 -4.55
CA PHE A 457 0.70 2.73 -3.60
C PHE A 457 1.01 2.21 -2.20
N ALA A 458 1.17 3.13 -1.24
CA ALA A 458 1.60 2.84 0.13
C ALA A 458 0.98 1.60 0.77
N VAL A 459 -0.28 1.26 0.46
CA VAL A 459 -0.93 0.06 0.98
C VAL A 459 -1.81 -0.54 -0.11
N PRO A 460 -1.62 -1.83 -0.45
CA PRO A 460 -1.81 -2.29 -1.81
C PRO A 460 -3.28 -2.42 -2.16
N THR A 461 -3.51 -2.28 -3.46
CA THR A 461 -4.63 -2.94 -4.13
C THR A 461 -4.21 -4.23 -4.84
N LEU A 462 -2.94 -4.30 -5.25
CA LEU A 462 -2.25 -5.45 -5.86
C LEU A 462 -0.75 -5.12 -5.82
N PHE A 463 0.08 -5.95 -5.19
CA PHE A 463 1.52 -5.69 -5.09
C PHE A 463 2.25 -5.96 -6.42
N ASN A 464 3.25 -5.15 -6.79
CA ASN A 464 4.03 -5.32 -8.01
C ASN A 464 3.16 -5.49 -9.28
N GLY A 465 2.04 -4.76 -9.31
CA GLY A 465 1.08 -4.76 -10.42
C GLY A 465 1.60 -4.07 -11.69
N ASN A 466 2.58 -3.18 -11.54
CA ASN A 466 3.28 -2.50 -12.63
C ASN A 466 4.61 -3.17 -13.01
N PHE A 467 4.95 -4.31 -12.41
CA PHE A 467 6.14 -5.10 -12.74
C PHE A 467 7.50 -4.39 -12.63
N ASP A 468 7.56 -3.21 -12.03
CA ASP A 468 8.78 -2.40 -11.92
C ASP A 468 9.57 -2.67 -10.63
N VAL A 469 9.02 -3.44 -9.68
CA VAL A 469 9.69 -3.79 -8.42
C VAL A 469 10.68 -4.93 -8.67
N ILE A 470 11.67 -4.67 -9.54
CA ILE A 470 12.71 -5.61 -9.94
C ILE A 470 14.09 -4.96 -10.00
N ALA A 471 15.14 -5.77 -9.81
CA ALA A 471 16.54 -5.34 -9.79
C ALA A 471 17.34 -5.91 -10.97
N PRO A 472 17.03 -5.51 -12.23
CA PRO A 472 17.49 -6.17 -13.45
C PRO A 472 19.02 -6.22 -13.60
N ASP A 473 19.75 -5.26 -13.04
CA ASP A 473 21.21 -5.18 -13.15
C ASP A 473 21.97 -6.01 -12.11
N THR A 474 21.25 -6.69 -11.19
CA THR A 474 21.87 -7.34 -10.01
C THR A 474 21.49 -8.81 -9.79
N VAL A 475 20.59 -9.39 -10.60
CA VAL A 475 20.01 -10.72 -10.33
C VAL A 475 19.98 -11.63 -11.56
N ASP A 476 20.07 -12.94 -11.29
CA ASP A 476 19.98 -14.06 -12.22
C ASP A 476 18.68 -14.04 -13.03
N SER A 477 18.75 -14.36 -14.33
CA SER A 477 17.64 -14.33 -15.29
C SER A 477 16.46 -15.23 -14.88
N ASP A 478 16.70 -16.19 -13.99
CA ASP A 478 15.70 -17.16 -13.53
C ASP A 478 14.97 -16.74 -12.23
N GLN A 479 15.07 -15.46 -11.81
CA GLN A 479 14.33 -14.95 -10.65
C GLN A 479 12.81 -14.93 -10.89
N PRO A 480 11.96 -15.51 -10.02
CA PRO A 480 10.51 -15.41 -10.10
C PRO A 480 10.03 -13.97 -9.91
N LEU A 481 8.93 -13.64 -10.58
CA LEU A 481 8.26 -12.36 -10.37
C LEU A 481 7.60 -12.31 -8.98
N ALA A 482 8.05 -11.40 -8.12
CA ALA A 482 7.47 -11.23 -6.79
C ALA A 482 5.97 -10.90 -6.91
N GLY A 483 5.13 -11.64 -6.17
CA GLY A 483 3.67 -11.48 -6.22
C GLY A 483 2.96 -12.30 -7.30
N TRP A 484 3.68 -12.96 -8.23
CA TRP A 484 3.07 -13.62 -9.38
C TRP A 484 3.56 -15.07 -9.58
N SER A 485 2.67 -15.96 -10.02
CA SER A 485 2.92 -17.39 -10.26
C SER A 485 2.19 -17.89 -11.52
N ASP A 486 2.56 -19.10 -11.98
CA ASP A 486 1.88 -19.85 -13.03
C ASP A 486 0.75 -20.75 -12.49
N THR A 487 0.61 -20.86 -11.17
CA THR A 487 -0.29 -21.79 -10.48
C THR A 487 -1.38 -21.06 -9.71
N ASP A 488 -2.60 -21.60 -9.77
CA ASP A 488 -3.69 -21.21 -8.88
C ASP A 488 -3.46 -21.87 -7.50
N PRO A 489 -3.15 -21.11 -6.43
CA PRO A 489 -2.89 -21.66 -5.10
C PRO A 489 -4.12 -22.34 -4.48
N SER A 490 -5.33 -22.07 -4.98
CA SER A 490 -6.57 -22.73 -4.56
C SER A 490 -6.80 -24.08 -5.26
N SER A 491 -5.93 -24.47 -6.21
CA SER A 491 -6.01 -25.74 -6.92
C SER A 491 -5.08 -26.79 -6.30
N SER A 492 -5.55 -28.04 -6.18
CA SER A 492 -4.73 -29.14 -5.64
C SER A 492 -3.47 -29.33 -6.50
N PRO A 493 -2.26 -29.49 -5.91
CA PRO A 493 -1.01 -29.45 -6.65
C PRO A 493 -0.96 -30.55 -7.72
N THR A 494 -1.09 -30.15 -8.99
CA THR A 494 -0.88 -31.05 -10.12
C THR A 494 0.59 -31.02 -10.52
N THR A 495 1.18 -32.20 -10.73
CA THR A 495 2.63 -32.41 -10.78
C THR A 495 3.31 -31.99 -12.09
N ASN A 496 2.72 -31.10 -12.91
CA ASN A 496 3.28 -30.74 -14.21
C ASN A 496 2.93 -29.28 -14.61
N SER A 497 3.40 -28.26 -13.88
CA SER A 497 3.53 -26.91 -14.46
C SER A 497 5.01 -26.59 -14.68
N SER A 498 5.31 -26.21 -15.91
CA SER A 498 6.64 -25.82 -16.37
C SER A 498 6.78 -24.31 -16.24
N SER A 499 7.75 -23.90 -15.41
CA SER A 499 8.29 -22.55 -15.20
C SER A 499 7.31 -21.47 -14.76
N SER A 500 7.33 -21.13 -13.47
CA SER A 500 6.79 -19.88 -12.94
C SER A 500 7.37 -18.67 -13.71
N PRO A 501 6.58 -17.61 -13.92
CA PRO A 501 7.03 -16.42 -14.65
C PRO A 501 8.25 -15.83 -13.94
N THR A 502 9.26 -15.47 -14.72
CA THR A 502 10.51 -14.88 -14.22
C THR A 502 10.70 -13.47 -14.75
N ILE A 503 11.72 -12.79 -14.25
CA ILE A 503 12.11 -11.47 -14.76
C ILE A 503 12.45 -11.50 -16.27
N ASN A 504 12.71 -12.67 -16.88
CA ASN A 504 12.87 -12.81 -18.33
C ASN A 504 11.58 -12.54 -19.11
N ASN A 505 10.42 -12.67 -18.48
CA ASN A 505 9.14 -12.31 -19.08
C ASN A 505 8.92 -10.78 -19.07
N LEU A 506 9.77 -10.00 -18.39
CA LEU A 506 9.65 -8.55 -18.36
C LEU A 506 10.44 -7.90 -19.49
N VAL A 507 9.81 -6.94 -20.15
CA VAL A 507 10.40 -6.18 -21.26
C VAL A 507 10.33 -4.70 -20.93
N ASP A 508 11.49 -4.06 -20.84
CA ASP A 508 11.57 -2.59 -20.72
C ASP A 508 10.83 -1.98 -21.92
N TRP A 509 9.96 -1.00 -21.69
CA TRP A 509 9.23 -0.25 -22.71
C TRP A 509 10.14 0.23 -23.85
N LYS A 510 11.40 0.58 -23.56
CA LYS A 510 12.39 0.95 -24.59
C LYS A 510 12.78 -0.19 -25.52
N GLN A 511 12.65 -1.44 -25.12
CA GLN A 511 12.99 -2.59 -25.95
C GLN A 511 11.82 -2.98 -26.87
N ILE A 512 10.59 -2.57 -26.54
CA ILE A 512 9.39 -2.79 -27.35
C ILE A 512 9.44 -1.92 -28.62
N THR A 513 9.76 -2.55 -29.76
CA THR A 513 10.03 -1.83 -31.02
C THR A 513 8.81 -1.09 -31.59
N SER A 514 7.60 -1.58 -31.35
CA SER A 514 6.34 -0.94 -31.77
C SER A 514 6.11 0.41 -31.10
N LEU A 515 6.57 0.59 -29.86
CA LEU A 515 6.42 1.86 -29.12
C LEU A 515 7.28 3.01 -29.66
N LYS A 516 8.30 2.68 -30.47
CA LYS A 516 9.17 3.65 -31.15
C LYS A 516 8.62 4.14 -32.48
N LYS A 517 7.57 3.50 -33.01
CA LYS A 517 7.04 3.82 -34.34
C LYS A 517 6.31 5.17 -34.29
N PRO A 518 6.77 6.19 -35.05
CA PRO A 518 6.07 7.46 -35.11
C PRO A 518 4.76 7.34 -35.89
N SER A 519 3.87 8.29 -35.64
CA SER A 519 2.62 8.46 -36.36
C SER A 519 2.89 8.84 -37.82
N LYS A 520 1.98 8.47 -38.72
CA LYS A 520 2.13 8.73 -40.16
C LYS A 520 1.02 9.63 -40.70
N LYS A 521 1.41 10.59 -41.55
CA LYS A 521 0.50 11.35 -42.41
C LYS A 521 0.70 10.90 -43.86
N GLY A 522 -0.17 10.02 -44.32
CA GLY A 522 0.06 9.27 -45.57
C GLY A 522 1.27 8.35 -45.42
N LYS A 523 2.32 8.54 -46.23
CA LYS A 523 3.57 7.76 -46.14
C LYS A 523 4.66 8.42 -45.29
N LYS A 524 4.47 9.67 -44.86
CA LYS A 524 5.49 10.45 -44.12
C LYS A 524 5.31 10.23 -42.62
N GLU A 525 6.39 9.87 -41.94
CA GLU A 525 6.45 9.81 -40.47
C GLU A 525 6.53 11.22 -39.89
N ILE A 526 5.88 11.42 -38.75
CA ILE A 526 5.86 12.67 -38.00
C ILE A 526 6.78 12.47 -36.78
N PRO A 527 7.99 13.07 -36.75
CA PRO A 527 8.91 12.93 -35.63
C PRO A 527 8.30 13.36 -34.30
N GLY A 528 8.74 12.77 -33.18
CA GLY A 528 8.31 13.14 -31.84
C GLY A 528 6.90 12.65 -31.46
N THR A 529 6.30 11.77 -32.26
CA THR A 529 4.91 11.29 -32.05
C THR A 529 4.82 9.82 -31.68
N SER A 530 5.96 9.13 -31.52
CA SER A 530 5.98 7.78 -30.97
C SER A 530 5.49 7.80 -29.51
N PHE A 531 5.09 6.64 -28.97
CA PHE A 531 4.66 6.56 -27.58
C PHE A 531 5.79 6.97 -26.63
N LEU A 532 7.02 6.49 -26.87
CA LEU A 532 8.16 6.84 -26.03
C LEU A 532 8.48 8.35 -26.08
N ASP A 533 8.39 8.99 -27.25
CA ASP A 533 8.59 10.44 -27.37
C ASP A 533 7.55 11.23 -26.54
N ARG A 534 6.28 10.77 -26.55
CA ARG A 534 5.18 11.42 -25.83
C ARG A 534 5.31 11.27 -24.32
N MET A 535 5.84 10.15 -23.87
CA MET A 535 6.11 9.89 -22.46
C MET A 535 7.40 10.58 -21.97
N GLY A 536 8.13 11.30 -22.84
CA GLY A 536 9.40 11.92 -22.47
C GLY A 536 10.50 10.89 -22.17
N ILE A 537 10.33 9.64 -22.63
CA ILE A 537 11.25 8.54 -22.38
C ILE A 537 12.46 8.70 -23.31
N SER A 538 13.48 9.40 -22.82
CA SER A 538 14.73 9.61 -23.57
C SER A 538 15.69 8.43 -23.42
N SER A 539 16.53 8.15 -24.42
CA SER A 539 17.67 7.24 -24.29
C SER A 539 18.84 7.83 -23.48
N GLY A 540 18.61 8.93 -22.75
CA GLY A 540 19.61 9.63 -21.96
C GLY A 540 19.94 8.94 -20.62
N PRO A 541 20.99 9.40 -19.92
CA PRO A 541 21.52 8.78 -18.71
C PRO A 541 20.55 8.77 -17.51
N ASN A 542 19.47 9.57 -17.57
CA ASN A 542 18.50 9.71 -16.47
C ASN A 542 17.23 8.86 -16.66
N TYR A 543 17.16 8.04 -17.71
CA TYR A 543 16.03 7.14 -17.88
C TYR A 543 16.08 6.01 -16.87
N ARG A 544 14.94 5.75 -16.24
CA ARG A 544 14.73 4.50 -15.47
C ARG A 544 13.83 3.56 -16.25
N PRO A 545 14.19 2.26 -16.35
CA PRO A 545 13.35 1.25 -16.96
C PRO A 545 11.89 1.30 -16.49
N ASN A 546 10.97 1.02 -17.41
CA ASN A 546 9.56 0.75 -17.11
C ASN A 546 9.25 -0.61 -17.74
N TYR A 547 8.89 -1.59 -16.95
CA TYR A 547 8.77 -2.97 -17.38
C TYR A 547 7.32 -3.35 -17.62
N ALA A 548 7.05 -3.94 -18.78
CA ALA A 548 5.80 -4.62 -19.02
C ALA A 548 6.02 -6.13 -19.04
N LEU A 549 5.07 -6.88 -18.50
CA LEU A 549 5.02 -8.33 -18.63
C LEU A 549 4.66 -8.70 -20.06
N LYS A 550 5.56 -9.39 -20.74
CA LYS A 550 5.30 -10.01 -22.03
C LYS A 550 4.61 -11.35 -21.83
N LEU A 551 3.44 -11.51 -22.45
CA LEU A 551 2.71 -12.77 -22.55
C LEU A 551 2.69 -13.24 -24.01
N GLU A 552 3.00 -14.51 -24.20
CA GLU A 552 2.90 -15.26 -25.44
C GLU A 552 1.64 -16.13 -25.47
N GLU A 553 1.26 -16.58 -26.66
CA GLU A 553 0.09 -17.43 -26.87
C GLU A 553 0.10 -18.66 -25.94
N GLY A 554 -0.98 -18.86 -25.17
CA GLY A 554 -1.10 -19.95 -24.20
C GLY A 554 -0.56 -19.62 -22.80
N ASP A 555 0.13 -18.49 -22.63
CA ASP A 555 0.61 -18.07 -21.32
C ASP A 555 -0.55 -17.78 -20.36
N SER A 556 -0.31 -18.14 -19.09
CA SER A 556 -1.21 -17.90 -17.97
C SER A 556 -0.40 -17.43 -16.78
N ILE A 557 -0.83 -16.35 -16.14
CA ILE A 557 -0.21 -15.81 -14.94
C ILE A 557 -1.26 -15.48 -13.88
N THR A 558 -0.96 -15.77 -12.63
CA THR A 558 -1.84 -15.60 -11.47
C THR A 558 -1.11 -14.75 -10.44
N HIS A 559 -1.76 -13.74 -9.87
CA HIS A 559 -1.20 -13.02 -8.73
C HIS A 559 -1.49 -13.80 -7.44
N ASN A 560 -0.61 -13.66 -6.45
CA ASN A 560 -0.80 -14.16 -5.10
C ASN A 560 -2.14 -13.68 -4.49
N PRO A 561 -2.68 -14.39 -3.49
CA PRO A 561 -3.89 -13.94 -2.81
C PRO A 561 -3.72 -12.55 -2.19
N PHE A 562 -4.73 -11.70 -2.36
CA PHE A 562 -4.79 -10.34 -1.86
C PHE A 562 -6.20 -10.02 -1.35
N ILE A 563 -6.35 -8.92 -0.62
CA ILE A 563 -7.68 -8.42 -0.21
C ILE A 563 -8.21 -7.46 -1.25
N VAL A 564 -9.38 -7.75 -1.82
CA VAL A 564 -10.02 -6.83 -2.78
C VAL A 564 -10.37 -5.52 -2.04
N PRO A 565 -9.87 -4.37 -2.50
CA PRO A 565 -10.11 -3.08 -1.84
C PRO A 565 -11.58 -2.74 -1.75
N ASP A 566 -11.97 -1.87 -0.82
CA ASP A 566 -13.38 -1.48 -0.59
C ASP A 566 -13.97 -0.55 -1.65
N TRP A 567 -13.15 -0.04 -2.56
CA TRP A 567 -13.55 0.77 -3.72
C TRP A 567 -12.54 0.62 -4.86
N GLY A 568 -12.84 1.23 -6.01
CA GLY A 568 -11.92 1.27 -7.15
C GLY A 568 -12.20 0.16 -8.16
N THR A 569 -12.33 0.50 -9.44
CA THR A 569 -12.36 -0.48 -10.52
C THR A 569 -10.97 -1.11 -10.74
N LEU A 570 -10.93 -2.41 -11.08
CA LEU A 570 -9.69 -3.07 -11.52
C LEU A 570 -9.31 -2.54 -12.91
N ARG A 571 -8.07 -2.10 -13.07
CA ARG A 571 -7.53 -1.66 -14.35
C ARG A 571 -6.22 -2.35 -14.67
N LEU A 572 -5.92 -2.37 -15.96
CA LEU A 572 -4.63 -2.81 -16.52
C LEU A 572 -4.30 -1.97 -17.76
N ASN A 573 -3.02 -1.81 -18.03
CA ASN A 573 -2.52 -1.25 -19.28
C ASN A 573 -2.13 -2.40 -20.22
N LEU A 574 -2.57 -2.32 -21.48
CA LEU A 574 -2.28 -3.33 -22.50
C LEU A 574 -1.71 -2.67 -23.75
N HIS A 575 -0.61 -3.23 -24.25
CA HIS A 575 -0.07 -2.94 -25.57
C HIS A 575 -0.03 -4.21 -26.42
N VAL A 576 -0.51 -4.09 -27.67
CA VAL A 576 -0.46 -5.17 -28.66
C VAL A 576 0.10 -4.56 -29.95
N PRO A 577 1.24 -5.03 -30.49
CA PRO A 577 1.79 -4.46 -31.71
C PRO A 577 0.76 -4.40 -32.85
N GLU A 578 0.68 -3.29 -33.58
CA GLU A 578 -0.32 -3.08 -34.63
C GLU A 578 -0.37 -4.21 -35.69
N GLU A 579 0.80 -4.77 -36.05
CA GLU A 579 0.90 -5.92 -36.96
C GLU A 579 0.22 -7.16 -36.38
N VAL A 580 0.52 -7.48 -35.11
CA VAL A 580 -0.08 -8.60 -34.36
C VAL A 580 -1.59 -8.41 -34.24
N ALA A 581 -2.06 -7.23 -33.85
CA ALA A 581 -3.48 -6.93 -33.69
C ALA A 581 -4.28 -7.07 -35.02
N ASN A 582 -3.67 -6.70 -36.15
CA ASN A 582 -4.32 -6.77 -37.47
C ASN A 582 -4.41 -8.20 -38.02
N GLU A 583 -3.41 -9.03 -37.73
CA GLU A 583 -3.36 -10.45 -38.15
C GLU A 583 -4.22 -11.34 -37.25
N ASN A 584 -4.32 -11.03 -35.96
CA ASN A 584 -4.94 -11.87 -34.94
C ASN A 584 -6.32 -11.38 -34.50
N LYS A 585 -7.27 -11.35 -35.44
CA LYS A 585 -8.63 -10.80 -35.19
C LYS A 585 -9.43 -11.50 -34.10
N ASN A 586 -9.03 -12.71 -33.70
CA ASN A 586 -9.71 -13.53 -32.70
C ASN A 586 -8.93 -13.66 -31.38
N GLY A 587 -7.76 -13.01 -31.25
CA GLY A 587 -6.95 -13.04 -30.03
C GLY A 587 -7.72 -12.47 -28.85
N LYS A 588 -7.57 -13.09 -27.68
CA LYS A 588 -8.29 -12.73 -26.44
C LYS A 588 -7.37 -12.84 -25.24
N LEU A 589 -7.43 -11.82 -24.39
CA LEU A 589 -6.88 -11.87 -23.04
C LEU A 589 -8.06 -12.01 -22.06
N LYS A 590 -8.12 -13.11 -21.32
CA LYS A 590 -9.10 -13.30 -20.25
C LYS A 590 -8.52 -12.83 -18.94
N VAL A 591 -9.36 -12.18 -18.15
CA VAL A 591 -9.05 -11.71 -16.79
C VAL A 591 -10.08 -12.30 -15.86
N THR A 592 -9.63 -13.11 -14.90
CA THR A 592 -10.50 -13.81 -13.94
C THR A 592 -10.15 -13.37 -12.53
N LEU A 593 -11.15 -12.93 -11.76
CA LEU A 593 -11.06 -12.70 -10.33
C LEU A 593 -11.81 -13.82 -9.62
N LYS A 594 -11.16 -14.48 -8.67
CA LYS A 594 -11.71 -15.65 -7.98
C LYS A 594 -11.54 -15.52 -6.47
N ASP A 595 -12.62 -15.75 -5.74
CA ASP A 595 -12.66 -15.78 -4.28
C ASP A 595 -12.04 -17.11 -3.83
N VAL A 596 -11.07 -17.03 -2.92
CA VAL A 596 -10.27 -18.20 -2.54
C VAL A 596 -11.10 -19.24 -1.79
N ASN A 597 -12.09 -18.79 -1.00
CA ASN A 597 -12.82 -19.63 -0.06
C ASN A 597 -14.10 -20.22 -0.66
N SER A 598 -14.88 -19.39 -1.36
CA SER A 598 -16.15 -19.80 -1.98
C SER A 598 -15.99 -20.39 -3.37
N GLN A 599 -14.83 -20.17 -4.02
CA GLN A 599 -14.58 -20.50 -5.43
C GLN A 599 -15.50 -19.76 -6.41
N GLU A 600 -16.24 -18.75 -5.96
CA GLU A 600 -16.94 -17.82 -6.84
C GLU A 600 -15.92 -17.10 -7.72
N GLU A 601 -16.20 -16.95 -9.01
CA GLU A 601 -15.32 -16.29 -9.96
C GLU A 601 -16.10 -15.41 -10.94
N ILE A 602 -15.45 -14.35 -11.39
CA ILE A 602 -15.90 -13.49 -12.48
C ILE A 602 -14.81 -13.40 -13.53
N THR A 603 -15.19 -13.50 -14.80
CA THR A 603 -14.26 -13.43 -15.92
C THR A 603 -14.72 -12.39 -16.93
N GLU A 604 -13.81 -11.50 -17.33
CA GLU A 604 -13.99 -10.61 -18.47
C GLU A 604 -12.94 -10.91 -19.54
N THR A 605 -13.26 -10.60 -20.80
CA THR A 605 -12.41 -10.84 -21.96
C THR A 605 -12.11 -9.54 -22.68
N ILE A 606 -10.83 -9.23 -22.85
CA ILE A 606 -10.33 -8.18 -23.73
C ILE A 606 -10.02 -8.79 -25.10
N LEU A 607 -10.55 -8.19 -26.15
CA LEU A 607 -10.36 -8.59 -27.54
C LEU A 607 -9.13 -7.88 -28.12
N LEU A 608 -8.17 -8.63 -28.63
CA LEU A 608 -6.89 -8.12 -29.13
C LEU A 608 -6.97 -7.57 -30.56
N SER A 609 -8.18 -7.38 -31.08
CA SER A 609 -8.41 -6.80 -32.39
C SER A 609 -8.61 -5.27 -32.30
N PRO A 610 -8.18 -4.50 -33.30
CA PRO A 610 -8.44 -3.06 -33.35
C PRO A 610 -9.93 -2.75 -33.39
N THR A 611 -10.31 -1.69 -32.68
CA THR A 611 -11.68 -1.18 -32.67
C THR A 611 -12.00 -0.48 -34.00
N ASN A 612 -13.11 -0.87 -34.65
CA ASN A 612 -13.58 -0.24 -35.90
C ASN A 612 -14.54 0.92 -35.60
N LEU A 613 -14.03 2.00 -35.02
CA LEU A 613 -14.84 3.19 -34.77
C LEU A 613 -14.95 4.03 -36.07
N THR A 614 -16.05 3.89 -36.80
CA THR A 614 -16.34 4.77 -37.96
C THR A 614 -16.91 6.12 -37.50
N SER A 615 -16.75 7.17 -38.31
CA SER A 615 -17.24 8.53 -38.06
C SER A 615 -18.77 8.68 -38.24
N GLY A 616 -19.55 7.64 -37.92
CA GLY A 616 -21.00 7.64 -38.06
C GLY A 616 -21.67 8.76 -37.28
N LYS A 617 -22.78 9.28 -37.82
CA LYS A 617 -23.58 10.37 -37.22
C LYS A 617 -24.77 9.76 -36.43
N GLY A 618 -24.84 10.01 -35.12
CA GLY A 618 -26.05 9.81 -34.29
C GLY A 618 -26.01 8.67 -33.26
N ASP A 619 -27.06 8.60 -32.43
CA ASP A 619 -27.27 7.64 -31.32
C ASP A 619 -27.26 6.16 -31.76
N SER A 620 -27.44 5.87 -33.06
CA SER A 620 -27.40 4.52 -33.61
C SER A 620 -26.03 3.84 -33.49
N PHE A 621 -24.97 4.60 -33.20
CA PHE A 621 -23.62 4.07 -32.98
C PHE A 621 -23.48 3.34 -31.63
N TYR A 622 -24.34 3.65 -30.66
CA TYR A 622 -24.44 2.96 -29.36
C TYR A 622 -25.64 1.99 -29.32
N ASN A 623 -26.17 1.57 -30.47
CA ASN A 623 -27.14 0.48 -30.54
C ASN A 623 -26.43 -0.88 -30.62
N ALA A 624 -26.84 -1.76 -29.69
CA ALA A 624 -26.62 -3.20 -29.56
C ALA A 624 -25.21 -3.80 -29.81
N ASP A 625 -24.59 -3.62 -30.97
CA ASP A 625 -23.40 -4.40 -31.37
C ASP A 625 -22.04 -3.76 -31.00
N ILE A 626 -21.98 -2.45 -30.76
CA ILE A 626 -20.74 -1.74 -30.39
C ILE A 626 -20.53 -1.66 -28.87
N ASN A 627 -21.59 -1.81 -28.08
CA ASN A 627 -21.50 -1.75 -26.62
C ASN A 627 -20.63 -2.88 -26.07
N LEU A 628 -20.74 -4.10 -26.58
CA LEU A 628 -19.94 -5.23 -26.09
C LEU A 628 -18.49 -5.24 -26.61
N ASP A 629 -18.26 -4.81 -27.85
CA ASP A 629 -16.98 -5.07 -28.53
C ASP A 629 -15.99 -3.90 -28.51
N ALA A 630 -16.41 -2.63 -28.59
CA ALA A 630 -15.49 -1.54 -28.90
C ALA A 630 -14.57 -1.13 -27.73
N ASN A 631 -15.02 -1.32 -26.49
CA ASN A 631 -14.23 -0.99 -25.30
C ASN A 631 -13.38 -2.14 -24.79
N ARG A 632 -13.77 -3.38 -25.14
CA ARG A 632 -12.94 -4.59 -25.02
C ARG A 632 -11.91 -4.70 -26.15
N LYS A 633 -12.05 -3.92 -27.23
CA LYS A 633 -11.10 -3.84 -28.35
C LYS A 633 -10.06 -2.75 -28.17
N LEU A 634 -8.93 -2.94 -28.86
CA LEU A 634 -7.80 -2.02 -28.86
C LEU A 634 -8.13 -0.73 -29.61
N GLY A 635 -8.02 0.40 -28.92
CA GLY A 635 -8.01 1.75 -29.48
C GLY A 635 -6.57 2.26 -29.63
N TYR A 636 -6.03 2.83 -28.56
CA TYR A 636 -4.64 3.31 -28.53
C TYR A 636 -3.62 2.17 -28.31
N GLY A 637 -4.08 1.01 -27.81
CA GLY A 637 -3.26 -0.15 -27.46
C GLY A 637 -2.38 -0.69 -28.60
N THR A 638 -2.67 -0.33 -29.85
CA THR A 638 -1.83 -0.69 -31.01
C THR A 638 -0.64 0.24 -31.24
N ARG A 639 -0.66 1.43 -30.64
CA ARG A 639 0.35 2.50 -30.80
C ARG A 639 1.09 2.82 -29.50
N GLY A 640 0.50 2.49 -28.36
CA GLY A 640 1.05 2.67 -27.02
C GLY A 640 0.36 1.75 -26.02
N PHE A 641 0.54 1.99 -24.73
CA PHE A 641 -0.24 1.33 -23.68
C PHE A 641 -1.62 1.98 -23.55
N GLU A 642 -2.67 1.15 -23.54
CA GLU A 642 -4.05 1.57 -23.32
C GLU A 642 -4.59 1.00 -22.01
N ALA A 643 -5.19 1.85 -21.19
CA ALA A 643 -5.85 1.44 -19.98
C ALA A 643 -7.20 0.78 -20.28
N PHE A 644 -7.38 -0.44 -19.78
CA PHE A 644 -8.63 -1.17 -19.71
C PHE A 644 -9.12 -1.20 -18.27
N HIS A 645 -10.42 -0.97 -18.09
CA HIS A 645 -11.11 -1.20 -16.83
C HIS A 645 -11.85 -2.52 -16.98
N VAL A 646 -11.67 -3.42 -16.03
CA VAL A 646 -12.17 -4.80 -16.03
C VAL A 646 -13.19 -4.95 -14.89
N PHE A 647 -14.23 -5.75 -15.13
CA PHE A 647 -15.41 -5.91 -14.28
C PHE A 647 -16.21 -4.62 -14.12
N ASP A 648 -16.01 -3.67 -15.04
CA ASP A 648 -16.69 -2.38 -15.06
C ASP A 648 -17.85 -2.38 -16.07
N THR A 649 -19.05 -2.13 -15.58
CA THR A 649 -20.32 -2.33 -16.29
C THR A 649 -20.73 -1.16 -17.17
N PHE A 650 -19.79 -0.48 -17.82
CA PHE A 650 -20.20 0.48 -18.86
C PHE A 650 -21.11 -0.18 -19.93
N TYR A 651 -21.08 -1.51 -20.08
CA TYR A 651 -21.60 -2.19 -21.27
C TYR A 651 -22.31 -3.55 -21.11
N SER A 652 -22.08 -4.31 -20.04
CA SER A 652 -22.62 -5.68 -19.83
C SER A 652 -23.93 -5.73 -19.02
N GLY A 653 -24.46 -4.58 -18.62
CA GLY A 653 -25.54 -4.51 -17.65
C GLY A 653 -24.98 -4.53 -16.23
N LEU A 654 -25.71 -3.93 -15.30
CA LEU A 654 -25.30 -3.68 -13.92
C LEU A 654 -24.99 -4.94 -13.09
N GLU A 655 -25.11 -6.13 -13.69
CA GLU A 655 -24.87 -7.42 -13.05
C GLU A 655 -23.37 -7.63 -12.76
N GLU A 656 -22.44 -7.44 -13.71
CA GLU A 656 -21.01 -7.77 -13.47
C GLU A 656 -20.36 -6.94 -12.34
N GLN A 657 -20.81 -5.70 -12.13
CA GLN A 657 -20.29 -4.86 -11.04
C GLN A 657 -20.92 -5.20 -9.69
N LYS A 658 -22.19 -5.66 -9.67
CA LYS A 658 -22.76 -6.34 -8.50
C LYS A 658 -21.99 -7.60 -8.17
N GLU A 659 -21.45 -8.30 -9.18
CA GLU A 659 -20.57 -9.43 -8.94
C GLU A 659 -19.22 -9.00 -8.35
N LEU A 660 -18.57 -7.93 -8.85
CA LEU A 660 -17.35 -7.40 -8.22
C LEU A 660 -17.57 -6.99 -6.75
N GLU A 661 -18.74 -6.42 -6.42
CA GLU A 661 -19.12 -6.10 -5.04
C GLU A 661 -19.09 -7.34 -4.11
N LYS A 662 -19.31 -8.56 -4.62
CA LYS A 662 -19.24 -9.80 -3.82
C LYS A 662 -17.84 -10.12 -3.31
N PHE A 663 -16.79 -9.61 -3.96
CA PHE A 663 -15.40 -9.86 -3.60
C PHE A 663 -14.85 -8.79 -2.65
N ARG A 664 -15.50 -7.63 -2.54
CA ARG A 664 -15.01 -6.48 -1.77
C ARG A 664 -14.71 -6.87 -0.32
N GLY A 665 -13.49 -6.60 0.09
CA GLY A 665 -12.98 -6.90 1.41
C GLY A 665 -12.78 -8.37 1.74
N LYS A 666 -12.91 -9.25 0.75
CA LYS A 666 -12.58 -10.68 0.83
C LYS A 666 -11.23 -10.96 0.16
N ARG A 667 -10.67 -12.12 0.48
CA ARG A 667 -9.47 -12.64 -0.16
C ARG A 667 -9.78 -13.21 -1.54
N ALA A 668 -9.04 -12.76 -2.54
CA ALA A 668 -9.18 -13.20 -3.91
C ALA A 668 -7.82 -13.39 -4.58
N ILE A 669 -7.82 -14.14 -5.69
CA ILE A 669 -6.72 -14.20 -6.65
C ILE A 669 -7.18 -13.63 -7.99
N ILE A 670 -6.25 -13.08 -8.74
CA ILE A 670 -6.49 -12.62 -10.11
C ILE A 670 -5.62 -13.39 -11.09
N LYS A 671 -6.21 -13.82 -12.20
CA LYS A 671 -5.58 -14.61 -13.25
C LYS A 671 -5.73 -13.93 -14.60
N PHE A 672 -4.66 -13.94 -15.38
CA PHE A 672 -4.61 -13.50 -16.77
C PHE A 672 -4.28 -14.69 -17.67
N GLU A 673 -5.05 -14.88 -18.74
CA GLU A 673 -4.85 -15.98 -19.69
C GLU A 673 -4.90 -15.46 -21.12
N LEU A 674 -3.81 -15.65 -21.86
CA LEU A 674 -3.76 -15.34 -23.29
C LEU A 674 -4.22 -16.57 -24.09
N GLU A 675 -5.38 -16.48 -24.74
CA GLU A 675 -6.00 -17.62 -25.43
C GLU A 675 -5.12 -18.13 -26.58
N GLU A 676 -4.96 -19.46 -26.68
CA GLU A 676 -4.31 -20.09 -27.83
C GLU A 676 -5.07 -19.79 -29.12
N THR A 677 -4.40 -19.10 -30.04
CA THR A 677 -4.86 -18.82 -31.39
C THR A 677 -3.73 -19.16 -32.35
N ASN A 678 -3.76 -20.28 -33.11
CA ASN A 678 -2.71 -20.81 -34.02
C ASN A 678 -1.84 -19.79 -34.85
N SER A 679 -1.18 -18.82 -34.23
CA SER A 679 -0.77 -17.54 -34.79
C SER A 679 -0.03 -16.82 -33.67
N ASN A 680 1.23 -16.49 -33.91
CA ASN A 680 2.15 -15.96 -32.90
C ASN A 680 1.67 -14.63 -32.29
N VAL A 681 0.85 -14.69 -31.24
CA VAL A 681 0.33 -13.54 -30.50
C VAL A 681 1.27 -13.21 -29.36
N GLU A 682 1.71 -11.97 -29.32
CA GLU A 682 2.50 -11.39 -28.23
C GLU A 682 1.79 -10.12 -27.75
N VAL A 683 1.60 -10.02 -26.43
CA VAL A 683 1.02 -8.83 -25.78
C VAL A 683 1.90 -8.39 -24.62
N TYR A 684 1.80 -7.11 -24.26
CA TYR A 684 2.51 -6.51 -23.15
C TYR A 684 1.50 -5.96 -22.14
N LEU A 685 1.50 -6.53 -20.93
CA LEU A 685 0.64 -6.18 -19.80
C LEU A 685 1.42 -5.34 -18.80
N ASP A 686 0.80 -4.29 -18.27
CA ASP A 686 1.39 -3.39 -17.29
C ASP A 686 0.32 -2.75 -16.39
N ASP A 687 0.71 -2.08 -15.31
CA ASP A 687 -0.12 -1.28 -14.40
C ASP A 687 -1.44 -1.95 -13.96
N VAL A 688 -1.36 -3.18 -13.44
CA VAL A 688 -2.51 -3.92 -12.90
C VAL A 688 -2.84 -3.45 -11.47
N PHE A 689 -3.89 -2.64 -11.31
CA PHE A 689 -4.26 -2.05 -10.01
C PHE A 689 -5.76 -1.90 -9.85
N PHE A 690 -6.25 -1.87 -8.60
CA PHE A 690 -7.55 -1.23 -8.33
C PHE A 690 -7.27 0.25 -8.09
N LYS A 691 -8.17 1.13 -8.55
CA LYS A 691 -8.09 2.61 -8.56
C LYS A 691 -7.59 3.18 -9.89
N SER A 692 -8.31 4.19 -10.40
CA SER A 692 -7.95 4.92 -11.61
C SER A 692 -6.61 5.69 -11.49
N ALA A 693 -5.81 5.69 -12.56
CA ALA A 693 -4.65 6.60 -12.69
C ALA A 693 -5.04 8.07 -12.57
N ASN A 694 -6.28 8.40 -12.91
CA ASN A 694 -6.84 9.74 -12.77
C ASN A 694 -7.03 10.15 -11.29
N LEU A 695 -6.89 9.21 -10.35
CA LEU A 695 -6.92 9.43 -8.90
C LEU A 695 -5.58 9.05 -8.24
N ARG A 696 -4.46 9.14 -8.97
CA ARG A 696 -3.12 8.80 -8.46
C ARG A 696 -2.80 9.49 -7.12
N PHE A 697 -3.22 10.74 -6.96
CA PHE A 697 -2.99 11.49 -5.72
C PHE A 697 -4.21 11.52 -4.78
N GLY A 698 -5.12 10.57 -4.94
CA GLY A 698 -6.34 10.44 -4.15
C GLY A 698 -7.53 11.21 -4.71
N GLN A 699 -8.72 10.88 -4.20
CA GLN A 699 -9.96 11.60 -4.49
C GLN A 699 -10.03 12.89 -3.65
N PRO A 700 -10.79 13.92 -4.09
CA PRO A 700 -11.20 15.01 -3.20
C PRO A 700 -11.84 14.44 -1.93
N THR A 701 -11.20 14.62 -0.78
CA THR A 701 -11.63 14.03 0.49
C THR A 701 -12.44 15.05 1.29
N PRO A 702 -13.71 14.77 1.64
CA PRO A 702 -14.51 15.69 2.43
C PRO A 702 -13.87 15.98 3.79
N LYS A 703 -13.78 17.25 4.19
CA LYS A 703 -13.24 17.65 5.51
C LYS A 703 -14.23 17.45 6.67
N ASP A 704 -15.49 17.19 6.37
CA ASP A 704 -16.56 16.94 7.35
C ASP A 704 -16.64 15.49 7.85
N GLY A 705 -15.78 14.61 7.32
CA GLY A 705 -15.74 13.19 7.67
C GLY A 705 -16.80 12.33 6.96
N SER A 706 -17.50 12.87 5.95
CA SER A 706 -18.31 12.06 5.04
C SER A 706 -17.44 11.13 4.18
N SER A 707 -18.01 10.02 3.68
CA SER A 707 -17.24 9.09 2.86
C SER A 707 -16.79 9.72 1.55
N LEU A 708 -15.70 9.17 1.01
CA LEU A 708 -15.33 9.37 -0.38
C LEU A 708 -16.48 8.96 -1.33
N ALA A 709 -16.42 9.47 -2.56
CA ALA A 709 -17.25 8.99 -3.65
C ALA A 709 -16.91 7.53 -3.95
N LYS A 710 -17.94 6.71 -4.16
CA LYS A 710 -17.82 5.30 -4.54
C LYS A 710 -18.87 4.95 -5.56
N TYR A 711 -18.62 3.88 -6.31
CA TYR A 711 -19.65 3.29 -7.14
C TYR A 711 -20.54 2.37 -6.29
N SER A 712 -21.83 2.32 -6.61
CA SER A 712 -22.70 1.21 -6.21
C SER A 712 -23.65 0.88 -7.36
N GLY A 713 -23.85 -0.42 -7.61
CA GLY A 713 -24.81 -0.90 -8.63
C GLY A 713 -26.28 -0.83 -8.21
N ALA A 714 -26.58 -0.29 -7.02
CA ALA A 714 -27.94 -0.12 -6.49
C ALA A 714 -28.74 0.92 -7.28
N ALA A 715 -30.06 0.72 -7.36
CA ALA A 715 -30.99 1.69 -7.94
C ALA A 715 -30.97 3.03 -7.16
N PHE A 716 -31.34 4.13 -7.80
CA PHE A 716 -31.23 5.49 -7.25
C PHE A 716 -31.65 5.60 -5.77
N ASP A 717 -32.90 5.26 -5.44
CA ASP A 717 -33.45 5.39 -4.07
C ASP A 717 -32.75 4.51 -3.02
N ASP A 718 -32.11 3.42 -3.44
CA ASP A 718 -31.38 2.47 -2.58
C ASP A 718 -29.86 2.71 -2.62
N ASN A 719 -29.38 3.72 -3.35
CA ASN A 719 -27.96 3.93 -3.57
C ASN A 719 -27.36 4.86 -2.50
N PRO A 720 -26.45 4.36 -1.63
CA PRO A 720 -25.84 5.17 -0.57
C PRO A 720 -24.92 6.28 -1.11
N PHE A 721 -24.62 6.26 -2.40
CA PHE A 721 -23.80 7.24 -3.11
C PHE A 721 -24.60 8.01 -4.16
N GLN A 722 -25.93 8.08 -4.09
CA GLN A 722 -26.77 8.75 -5.10
C GLN A 722 -26.38 10.22 -5.39
N ASP A 723 -25.82 10.92 -4.39
CA ASP A 723 -25.36 12.30 -4.47
C ASP A 723 -23.88 12.44 -4.83
N ARG A 724 -23.11 11.33 -4.85
CA ARG A 724 -21.66 11.30 -5.05
C ARG A 724 -21.15 10.01 -5.72
N LEU A 725 -21.87 9.49 -6.70
CA LEU A 725 -21.57 8.23 -7.38
C LEU A 725 -20.24 8.34 -8.14
N LEU A 726 -19.26 7.51 -7.81
CA LEU A 726 -17.97 7.50 -8.51
C LEU A 726 -18.08 6.74 -9.84
N LEU A 727 -17.82 7.43 -10.95
CA LEU A 727 -17.71 6.82 -12.27
C LEU A 727 -16.25 6.87 -12.73
N GLU A 728 -15.58 5.72 -12.73
CA GLU A 728 -14.18 5.58 -13.15
C GLU A 728 -14.09 5.13 -14.60
N LYS A 729 -13.50 5.94 -15.48
CA LYS A 729 -13.22 5.59 -16.87
C LYS A 729 -11.71 5.60 -17.10
N PRO A 730 -11.19 4.87 -18.11
CA PRO A 730 -9.79 4.98 -18.49
C PRO A 730 -9.36 6.43 -18.73
N GLN A 731 -10.24 7.23 -19.34
CA GLN A 731 -9.96 8.61 -19.69
C GLN A 731 -10.14 9.61 -18.53
N TYR A 732 -11.00 9.38 -17.56
CA TYR A 732 -11.23 10.32 -16.44
C TYR A 732 -12.06 9.64 -15.36
N THR A 733 -12.04 10.19 -14.16
CA THR A 733 -12.94 9.79 -13.08
C THR A 733 -13.82 10.97 -12.71
N LEU A 734 -15.08 10.74 -12.35
CA LEU A 734 -15.93 11.80 -11.81
C LEU A 734 -16.80 11.32 -10.65
N SER A 735 -17.19 12.24 -9.78
CA SER A 735 -18.28 12.05 -8.82
C SER A 735 -19.55 12.65 -9.43
N TYR A 736 -20.55 11.83 -9.66
CA TYR A 736 -21.84 12.21 -10.25
C TYR A 736 -22.90 12.38 -9.16
N ASN A 737 -23.64 13.48 -9.21
CA ASN A 737 -24.75 13.74 -8.30
C ASN A 737 -26.07 13.52 -9.05
N GLY A 738 -26.75 12.43 -8.72
CA GLY A 738 -28.01 12.03 -9.35
C GLY A 738 -29.19 12.93 -8.99
N GLU A 739 -29.15 13.66 -7.88
CA GLU A 739 -30.19 14.65 -7.52
C GLU A 739 -30.11 15.92 -8.38
N SER A 740 -28.90 16.33 -8.75
CA SER A 740 -28.64 17.52 -9.56
C SER A 740 -28.50 17.23 -11.05
N ASN A 741 -28.33 15.95 -11.41
CA ASN A 741 -28.09 15.45 -12.76
C ASN A 741 -26.83 16.04 -13.42
N ILE A 742 -25.81 16.32 -12.61
CA ILE A 742 -24.51 16.84 -13.02
C ILE A 742 -23.38 16.25 -12.15
N PRO A 743 -22.13 16.27 -12.61
CA PRO A 743 -20.99 15.90 -11.78
C PRO A 743 -20.68 16.96 -10.71
N ASN A 744 -20.34 16.50 -9.50
CA ASN A 744 -19.76 17.33 -8.44
C ASN A 744 -18.35 17.79 -8.83
N TRP A 745 -17.53 16.83 -9.26
CA TRP A 745 -16.16 17.01 -9.70
C TRP A 745 -15.74 15.92 -10.69
N ALA A 746 -14.71 16.20 -11.48
CA ALA A 746 -13.99 15.26 -12.33
C ALA A 746 -12.49 15.39 -12.08
N SER A 747 -11.78 14.27 -12.13
CA SER A 747 -10.33 14.17 -12.05
C SER A 747 -9.78 13.47 -13.29
N PHE A 748 -8.69 13.99 -13.86
CA PHE A 748 -8.05 13.39 -15.01
C PHE A 748 -6.57 13.77 -15.09
N GLN A 749 -5.76 12.86 -15.62
CA GLN A 749 -4.35 13.08 -15.90
C GLN A 749 -4.15 13.43 -17.38
N ILE A 750 -3.28 14.38 -17.72
CA ILE A 750 -2.98 14.74 -19.10
C ILE A 750 -1.48 14.85 -19.32
N ASN A 751 -1.03 14.25 -20.42
CA ASN A 751 0.29 14.40 -21.00
C ASN A 751 0.19 14.20 -22.53
N LYS A 752 1.32 14.19 -23.25
CA LYS A 752 1.33 14.08 -24.72
C LYS A 752 0.74 12.75 -25.25
N SER A 753 0.58 11.71 -24.43
CA SER A 753 -0.06 10.44 -24.82
C SER A 753 -1.59 10.53 -24.92
N TRP A 754 -2.19 11.66 -24.53
CA TRP A 754 -3.66 11.85 -24.60
C TRP A 754 -4.12 12.79 -25.71
N ILE A 755 -3.20 13.53 -26.34
CA ILE A 755 -3.52 14.60 -27.28
C ILE A 755 -2.90 14.40 -28.67
N ASN A 756 -3.56 14.93 -29.70
CA ASN A 756 -2.93 15.06 -31.01
C ASN A 756 -1.90 16.20 -30.99
N LEU A 757 -0.75 15.95 -31.62
CA LEU A 757 0.25 16.98 -31.89
C LEU A 757 -0.11 17.75 -33.19
N PRO A 758 0.38 18.99 -33.40
CA PRO A 758 -0.11 19.88 -34.47
C PRO A 758 -0.12 19.31 -35.89
N GLU A 759 0.79 18.38 -36.21
CA GLU A 759 0.89 17.78 -37.54
C GLU A 759 -0.03 16.55 -37.75
N GLU A 760 -0.64 16.02 -36.68
CA GLU A 760 -1.50 14.84 -36.70
C GLU A 760 -2.95 15.12 -37.14
N PRO A 761 -3.62 14.16 -37.78
CA PRO A 761 -5.03 14.28 -38.13
C PRO A 761 -5.92 14.26 -36.87
N SER A 762 -6.86 15.19 -36.76
CA SER A 762 -7.85 15.18 -35.68
C SER A 762 -8.82 14.00 -35.83
N SER A 763 -9.18 13.36 -34.71
CA SER A 763 -10.16 12.26 -34.62
C SER A 763 -11.65 12.70 -34.76
N GLY A 764 -11.90 13.82 -35.45
CA GLY A 764 -13.05 14.73 -35.32
C GLY A 764 -14.50 14.19 -35.39
N ASN A 765 -14.99 13.55 -34.32
CA ASN A 765 -16.42 13.31 -34.12
C ASN A 765 -16.89 13.94 -32.80
N ARG A 766 -17.89 14.84 -32.85
CA ARG A 766 -18.48 15.49 -31.67
C ARG A 766 -19.83 14.88 -31.26
N SER A 767 -20.11 13.63 -31.62
CA SER A 767 -21.37 12.98 -31.25
C SER A 767 -21.48 12.85 -29.74
N ARG A 768 -22.63 13.27 -29.19
CA ARG A 768 -22.94 13.20 -27.77
C ARG A 768 -23.53 11.83 -27.44
N VAL A 769 -23.26 11.33 -26.24
CA VAL A 769 -23.61 9.96 -25.86
C VAL A 769 -24.23 9.97 -24.47
N ASN A 770 -25.34 9.27 -24.28
CA ASN A 770 -25.89 9.05 -22.93
C ASN A 770 -24.93 8.17 -22.13
N ASP A 771 -24.78 8.42 -20.83
CA ASP A 771 -23.92 7.58 -19.99
C ASP A 771 -24.69 6.38 -19.43
N ARG A 772 -24.54 5.23 -20.08
CA ARG A 772 -25.20 3.98 -19.69
C ARG A 772 -24.56 3.28 -18.47
N SER A 773 -23.48 3.84 -17.91
CA SER A 773 -22.92 3.34 -16.64
C SER A 773 -23.65 3.82 -15.40
N LEU A 774 -24.62 4.73 -15.53
CA LEU A 774 -25.42 5.10 -14.38
C LEU A 774 -26.29 3.90 -13.93
N PRO A 775 -26.40 3.64 -12.61
CA PRO A 775 -27.25 2.58 -12.05
C PRO A 775 -28.73 2.72 -12.40
N PRO A 776 -29.57 1.70 -12.09
CA PRO A 776 -31.01 1.77 -12.35
C PRO A 776 -31.62 3.02 -11.73
N ASP A 777 -32.64 3.56 -12.39
CA ASP A 777 -33.43 4.70 -11.91
C ASP A 777 -32.68 6.03 -11.75
N PHE A 778 -31.35 6.07 -11.91
CA PHE A 778 -30.65 7.33 -12.15
C PHE A 778 -31.13 7.95 -13.46
N TYR A 779 -31.44 9.23 -13.41
CA TYR A 779 -31.94 9.93 -14.58
C TYR A 779 -30.88 9.99 -15.68
N GLN A 780 -31.20 9.37 -16.81
CA GLN A 780 -30.34 9.31 -18.00
C GLN A 780 -30.39 10.63 -18.76
N VAL A 781 -29.50 11.55 -18.40
CA VAL A 781 -29.36 12.84 -19.09
C VAL A 781 -29.06 12.61 -20.56
N THR A 782 -29.84 13.27 -21.41
CA THR A 782 -29.75 13.18 -22.86
C THR A 782 -29.35 14.52 -23.47
N ASN A 783 -28.88 14.48 -24.71
CA ASN A 783 -28.55 15.70 -25.45
C ASN A 783 -29.73 16.70 -25.57
N THR A 784 -30.98 16.22 -25.56
CA THR A 784 -32.18 17.05 -25.65
C THR A 784 -32.55 17.77 -24.37
N ASP A 785 -32.02 17.35 -23.23
CA ASP A 785 -32.32 17.99 -21.94
C ASP A 785 -31.65 19.37 -21.87
N TYR A 786 -30.50 19.52 -22.53
CA TYR A 786 -29.86 20.81 -22.83
C TYR A 786 -30.45 21.49 -24.08
N SER A 787 -31.78 21.67 -24.17
CA SER A 787 -32.42 22.33 -25.33
C SER A 787 -32.74 23.82 -25.11
N SER A 788 -32.95 24.24 -23.86
CA SER A 788 -33.19 25.61 -23.38
C SER A 788 -31.88 26.38 -23.12
N ARG A 789 -30.99 26.40 -24.12
CA ARG A 789 -29.55 26.76 -23.97
C ARG A 789 -29.19 28.25 -23.88
N ASP A 790 -30.09 29.17 -23.60
CA ASP A 790 -29.69 30.58 -23.49
C ASP A 790 -29.91 31.10 -22.06
N PRO A 791 -28.87 31.57 -21.36
CA PRO A 791 -27.47 31.76 -21.81
C PRO A 791 -26.55 30.52 -21.69
N TYR A 792 -27.07 29.36 -21.27
CA TYR A 792 -26.27 28.18 -20.89
C TYR A 792 -26.00 27.17 -22.03
N ALA A 793 -24.75 26.79 -22.22
CA ALA A 793 -24.35 25.66 -23.06
C ALA A 793 -23.99 24.43 -22.20
N ARG A 794 -23.61 23.35 -22.91
CA ARG A 794 -22.99 22.18 -22.29
C ARG A 794 -21.51 22.50 -22.09
N GLY A 795 -21.10 22.67 -20.84
CA GLY A 795 -19.71 22.80 -20.43
C GLY A 795 -19.10 21.45 -20.10
N HIS A 796 -17.90 21.17 -20.56
CA HIS A 796 -17.17 19.95 -20.21
C HIS A 796 -16.42 20.16 -18.88
N LEU A 797 -16.45 19.17 -17.97
CA LEU A 797 -15.48 19.15 -16.87
C LEU A 797 -14.13 18.58 -17.35
N THR A 798 -14.14 17.40 -17.98
CA THR A 798 -12.98 16.89 -18.72
C THR A 798 -13.06 17.35 -20.17
N PRO A 799 -12.19 18.27 -20.63
CA PRO A 799 -12.33 18.87 -21.94
C PRO A 799 -11.90 17.94 -23.07
N ILE A 800 -12.56 18.10 -24.21
CA ILE A 800 -12.30 17.31 -25.42
C ILE A 800 -10.87 17.46 -25.93
N ALA A 801 -10.24 18.62 -25.73
CA ALA A 801 -8.85 18.88 -26.13
C ALA A 801 -7.87 17.96 -25.38
N SER A 802 -8.19 17.59 -24.13
CA SER A 802 -7.38 16.72 -23.27
C SER A 802 -7.50 15.24 -23.59
N ARG A 803 -8.44 14.84 -24.47
CA ARG A 803 -8.70 13.45 -24.90
C ARG A 803 -8.93 13.40 -26.41
N SER A 804 -7.95 13.89 -27.16
CA SER A 804 -8.09 14.07 -28.61
C SER A 804 -7.43 12.96 -29.43
N LEU A 805 -6.57 12.13 -28.84
CA LEU A 805 -5.71 11.20 -29.58
C LEU A 805 -6.46 10.12 -30.36
N THR A 806 -7.40 9.41 -29.71
CA THR A 806 -8.23 8.42 -30.40
C THR A 806 -9.71 8.82 -30.44
N LEU A 807 -10.46 8.21 -31.37
CA LEU A 807 -11.91 8.37 -31.41
C LEU A 807 -12.59 7.73 -30.18
N LYS A 808 -11.96 6.73 -29.55
CA LYS A 808 -12.42 6.12 -28.30
C LYS A 808 -12.34 7.15 -27.17
N ASP A 809 -11.19 7.82 -27.02
CA ASP A 809 -10.97 8.85 -26.00
C ASP A 809 -11.91 10.04 -26.18
N ASN A 810 -12.04 10.50 -27.43
CA ASN A 810 -12.89 11.64 -27.75
C ASN A 810 -14.37 11.38 -27.42
N LYS A 811 -14.85 10.15 -27.65
CA LYS A 811 -16.23 9.77 -27.33
C LYS A 811 -16.46 9.65 -25.83
N ALA A 812 -15.49 9.13 -25.08
CA ALA A 812 -15.60 8.98 -23.63
C ALA A 812 -15.88 10.32 -22.92
N VAL A 813 -15.21 11.41 -23.34
CA VAL A 813 -15.44 12.75 -22.77
C VAL A 813 -16.68 13.46 -23.33
N ASN A 814 -17.36 12.89 -24.33
CA ASN A 814 -18.64 13.39 -24.85
C ASN A 814 -19.86 12.65 -24.25
N MET A 815 -19.67 11.89 -23.17
CA MET A 815 -20.74 11.32 -22.38
C MET A 815 -21.49 12.41 -21.58
N MET A 816 -22.82 12.27 -21.46
CA MET A 816 -23.67 13.29 -20.83
C MET A 816 -23.34 13.56 -19.36
N SER A 817 -22.79 12.57 -18.65
CA SER A 817 -22.31 12.66 -17.25
C SER A 817 -21.13 13.60 -17.04
N ASN A 818 -20.34 13.91 -18.08
CA ASN A 818 -19.21 14.83 -18.03
C ASN A 818 -19.59 16.29 -18.35
N PHE A 819 -20.89 16.57 -18.52
CA PHE A 819 -21.37 17.90 -18.86
C PHE A 819 -22.11 18.59 -17.70
N ILE A 820 -21.94 19.92 -17.65
CA ILE A 820 -22.68 20.82 -16.77
C ILE A 820 -23.38 21.94 -17.57
N PRO A 821 -24.44 22.57 -17.04
CA PRO A 821 -24.94 23.85 -17.53
C PRO A 821 -23.92 24.96 -17.31
N GLN A 822 -23.20 25.38 -18.36
CA GLN A 822 -22.18 26.43 -18.26
C GLN A 822 -22.55 27.64 -19.12
N HIS A 823 -22.41 28.85 -18.58
CA HIS A 823 -22.68 30.08 -19.31
C HIS A 823 -21.81 30.16 -20.57
N LYS A 824 -22.40 30.39 -21.75
CA LYS A 824 -21.69 30.30 -23.05
C LYS A 824 -20.42 31.14 -23.13
N LYS A 825 -20.45 32.35 -22.56
CA LYS A 825 -19.30 33.23 -22.57
C LYS A 825 -18.21 32.75 -21.62
N ASN A 826 -18.58 32.24 -20.44
CA ASN A 826 -17.62 31.59 -19.54
C ASN A 826 -16.94 30.39 -20.22
N ASN A 827 -17.73 29.51 -20.86
CA ASN A 827 -17.24 28.30 -21.52
C ASN A 827 -16.26 28.55 -22.69
N ASN A 828 -16.48 29.59 -23.51
CA ASN A 828 -15.69 29.85 -24.73
C ASN A 828 -14.74 31.05 -24.58
N SER A 829 -14.40 31.44 -23.35
CA SER A 829 -13.38 32.47 -23.07
C SER A 829 -12.52 32.02 -21.89
N ILE A 830 -12.76 32.56 -20.69
CA ILE A 830 -11.97 32.30 -19.48
C ILE A 830 -11.75 30.80 -19.20
N TRP A 831 -12.79 29.97 -19.31
CA TRP A 831 -12.66 28.53 -19.03
C TRP A 831 -11.77 27.82 -20.06
N GLU A 832 -11.93 28.15 -21.34
CA GLU A 832 -11.11 27.63 -22.44
C GLU A 832 -9.64 28.09 -22.30
N GLU A 833 -9.40 29.32 -21.84
CA GLU A 833 -8.03 29.81 -21.59
C GLU A 833 -7.33 29.07 -20.45
N ILE A 834 -8.06 28.76 -19.36
CA ILE A 834 -7.54 27.94 -18.26
C ILE A 834 -7.23 26.52 -18.76
N GLU A 835 -8.08 25.95 -19.62
CA GLU A 835 -7.82 24.65 -20.25
C GLU A 835 -6.61 24.66 -21.18
N ASN A 836 -6.43 25.75 -21.94
CA ASN A 836 -5.26 25.95 -22.78
C ASN A 836 -3.98 26.10 -21.94
N TYR A 837 -4.05 26.74 -20.77
CA TYR A 837 -2.92 26.84 -19.84
C TYR A 837 -2.42 25.45 -19.39
N ALA A 838 -3.33 24.52 -19.07
CA ALA A 838 -2.95 23.12 -18.78
C ALA A 838 -2.30 22.44 -20.01
N GLN A 839 -2.78 22.72 -21.21
CA GLN A 839 -2.25 22.16 -22.45
C GLN A 839 -0.85 22.69 -22.80
N ASP A 840 -0.51 23.91 -22.36
CA ASP A 840 0.80 24.50 -22.62
C ASP A 840 1.91 23.75 -21.85
N PHE A 841 1.68 23.40 -20.58
CA PHE A 841 2.55 22.48 -19.82
C PHE A 841 2.72 21.13 -20.54
N VAL A 842 1.62 20.56 -21.02
CA VAL A 842 1.66 19.27 -21.72
C VAL A 842 2.47 19.37 -23.00
N ARG A 843 2.41 20.49 -23.74
CA ARG A 843 3.22 20.70 -24.95
C ARG A 843 4.71 20.89 -24.62
N SER A 844 5.05 21.50 -23.48
CA SER A 844 6.45 21.59 -23.02
C SER A 844 7.02 20.23 -22.58
N GLY A 845 6.16 19.23 -22.35
CA GLY A 845 6.58 17.85 -22.03
C GLY A 845 6.25 17.43 -20.61
N LYS A 846 5.60 18.30 -19.84
CA LYS A 846 5.15 18.03 -18.48
C LYS A 846 3.88 17.17 -18.44
N GLU A 847 3.58 16.67 -17.26
CA GLU A 847 2.35 15.94 -16.95
C GLU A 847 1.51 16.75 -15.98
N VAL A 848 0.19 16.78 -16.20
CA VAL A 848 -0.72 17.56 -15.36
C VAL A 848 -1.83 16.66 -14.84
N TYR A 849 -2.02 16.64 -13.53
CA TYR A 849 -3.18 16.08 -12.86
C TYR A 849 -4.16 17.21 -12.58
N VAL A 850 -5.38 17.08 -13.06
CA VAL A 850 -6.42 18.11 -12.93
C VAL A 850 -7.58 17.55 -12.14
N ILE A 851 -8.00 18.28 -11.11
CA ILE A 851 -9.28 18.08 -10.44
C ILE A 851 -10.12 19.33 -10.69
N THR A 852 -11.34 19.18 -11.17
CA THR A 852 -12.21 20.30 -11.50
C THR A 852 -13.65 19.99 -11.16
N GLY A 853 -14.45 20.99 -10.85
CA GLY A 853 -15.82 20.75 -10.46
C GLY A 853 -16.66 22.01 -10.35
N ILE A 854 -17.84 21.82 -9.78
CA ILE A 854 -18.77 22.88 -9.47
C ILE A 854 -18.66 23.25 -7.98
N HIS A 855 -19.07 24.46 -7.62
CA HIS A 855 -19.30 24.84 -6.23
C HIS A 855 -20.64 25.57 -6.16
N GLN A 856 -21.54 25.03 -5.32
CA GLN A 856 -22.91 25.50 -5.09
C GLN A 856 -23.84 25.41 -6.32
N ILE A 857 -25.13 25.23 -6.04
CA ILE A 857 -26.20 25.37 -7.03
C ILE A 857 -26.69 26.82 -7.01
N LYS A 858 -26.81 27.40 -8.20
CA LYS A 858 -27.32 28.75 -8.39
C LYS A 858 -28.73 28.87 -7.84
N GLN A 859 -29.00 29.93 -7.10
CA GLN A 859 -30.32 30.19 -6.54
C GLN A 859 -31.08 31.23 -7.38
N LYS A 860 -32.37 31.02 -7.58
CA LYS A 860 -33.28 31.95 -8.24
C LYS A 860 -34.59 32.02 -7.45
N ASP A 861 -34.90 33.22 -6.95
CA ASP A 861 -36.10 33.49 -6.13
C ASP A 861 -36.23 32.60 -4.87
N GLY A 862 -35.09 32.15 -4.32
CA GLY A 862 -35.03 31.32 -3.12
C GLY A 862 -35.08 29.80 -3.36
N GLU A 863 -35.08 29.38 -4.63
CA GLU A 863 -35.07 27.97 -5.05
C GLU A 863 -33.86 27.68 -5.95
N ASP A 864 -33.52 26.40 -6.14
CA ASP A 864 -32.49 25.97 -7.09
C ASP A 864 -32.85 26.43 -8.52
N ASP A 865 -31.93 27.12 -9.19
CA ASP A 865 -32.04 27.47 -10.60
C ASP A 865 -31.76 26.22 -11.45
N VAL A 866 -32.60 26.01 -12.47
CA VAL A 866 -32.59 24.78 -13.25
C VAL A 866 -32.73 25.05 -14.75
N LEU A 867 -32.11 24.19 -15.55
CA LEU A 867 -32.42 24.05 -16.96
C LEU A 867 -33.63 23.12 -17.11
N PRO A 868 -34.79 23.62 -17.56
CA PRO A 868 -35.96 22.78 -17.76
C PRO A 868 -35.75 21.87 -18.99
N PRO A 869 -36.14 20.59 -18.90
CA PRO A 869 -36.03 19.67 -20.00
C PRO A 869 -37.08 19.99 -21.07
N LYS A 870 -36.84 19.54 -22.31
CA LYS A 870 -37.79 19.74 -23.41
C LYS A 870 -39.13 19.02 -23.17
N ASN A 871 -39.07 17.85 -22.53
CA ASN A 871 -40.24 17.08 -22.14
C ASN A 871 -40.46 17.31 -20.63
N PRO A 872 -41.58 17.92 -20.21
CA PRO A 872 -41.88 18.20 -18.80
C PRO A 872 -42.01 16.96 -17.91
N SER A 873 -42.10 15.75 -18.47
CA SER A 873 -42.10 14.49 -17.72
C SER A 873 -40.70 13.98 -17.35
N LYS A 874 -39.66 14.79 -17.56
CA LYS A 874 -38.26 14.47 -17.27
C LYS A 874 -37.76 15.35 -16.13
N GLU A 875 -36.70 14.92 -15.47
CA GLU A 875 -36.07 15.69 -14.40
C GLU A 875 -35.30 16.91 -14.96
N PRO A 876 -35.36 18.06 -14.27
CA PRO A 876 -34.55 19.22 -14.62
C PRO A 876 -33.08 19.03 -14.21
N ILE A 877 -32.20 19.80 -14.84
CA ILE A 877 -30.76 19.80 -14.55
C ILE A 877 -30.45 21.05 -13.74
N LYS A 878 -29.83 20.91 -12.56
CA LYS A 878 -29.47 22.07 -11.73
C LYS A 878 -28.34 22.87 -12.35
N ILE A 879 -28.36 24.20 -12.17
CA ILE A 879 -27.36 25.11 -12.72
C ILE A 879 -26.29 25.41 -11.66
N PRO A 880 -25.00 25.15 -11.93
CA PRO A 880 -23.91 25.54 -11.02
C PRO A 880 -23.81 27.05 -10.81
N GLN A 881 -23.49 27.49 -9.60
CA GLN A 881 -23.18 28.89 -9.30
C GLN A 881 -21.73 29.24 -9.67
N ASN A 882 -20.77 28.40 -9.28
CA ASN A 882 -19.34 28.60 -9.53
C ASN A 882 -18.69 27.32 -10.08
N LEU A 883 -17.55 27.51 -10.74
CA LEU A 883 -16.68 26.47 -11.27
C LEU A 883 -15.29 26.61 -10.67
N TRP A 884 -14.58 25.49 -10.49
CA TRP A 884 -13.23 25.49 -9.97
C TRP A 884 -12.34 24.46 -10.65
N LYS A 885 -11.03 24.68 -10.64
CA LYS A 885 -10.02 23.77 -11.20
C LYS A 885 -8.73 23.86 -10.40
N ALA A 886 -8.22 22.73 -9.94
CA ALA A 886 -6.92 22.58 -9.34
C ALA A 886 -6.02 21.78 -10.31
N MET A 887 -4.80 22.25 -10.51
CA MET A 887 -3.80 21.61 -11.36
C MET A 887 -2.58 21.28 -10.50
N LEU A 888 -2.08 20.05 -10.63
CA LEU A 888 -0.80 19.61 -10.13
C LEU A 888 0.06 19.20 -11.33
N VAL A 889 1.19 19.88 -11.51
CA VAL A 889 2.09 19.73 -12.65
C VAL A 889 3.36 19.02 -12.18
N LEU A 890 3.72 17.96 -12.90
CA LEU A 890 4.95 17.20 -12.73
C LEU A 890 5.86 17.44 -13.94
N GLU A 891 7.18 17.39 -13.72
CA GLU A 891 8.18 17.72 -14.75
C GLU A 891 8.09 16.88 -16.01
N GLN A 892 7.65 15.62 -15.89
CA GLN A 892 7.48 14.71 -17.02
C GLN A 892 6.47 13.60 -16.68
N PRO A 893 5.93 12.91 -17.69
CA PRO A 893 5.07 11.75 -17.49
C PRO A 893 5.71 10.69 -16.59
N ASN A 894 4.92 10.14 -15.68
CA ASN A 894 5.34 9.09 -14.75
C ASN A 894 6.51 9.52 -13.83
N ALA A 895 6.75 10.81 -13.66
CA ALA A 895 7.71 11.28 -12.66
C ALA A 895 7.32 10.75 -11.27
N ALA A 896 8.32 10.26 -10.53
CA ALA A 896 8.14 9.88 -9.15
C ALA A 896 8.00 11.15 -8.30
N VAL A 897 6.96 11.22 -7.48
CA VAL A 897 6.83 12.26 -6.46
C VAL A 897 7.50 11.75 -5.19
N SER A 898 8.81 11.89 -5.14
CA SER A 898 9.58 11.66 -3.90
C SER A 898 9.37 12.80 -2.90
N ASP A 899 9.99 12.72 -1.73
CA ASP A 899 10.05 13.82 -0.75
C ASP A 899 10.74 15.11 -1.28
N SER A 900 11.23 15.12 -2.53
CA SER A 900 11.75 16.32 -3.19
C SER A 900 10.64 17.28 -3.64
N THR A 901 10.84 18.57 -3.36
CA THR A 901 9.96 19.68 -3.77
C THR A 901 10.38 20.27 -5.12
N GLU A 902 11.49 19.82 -5.70
CA GLU A 902 11.99 20.34 -6.96
C GLU A 902 11.11 19.87 -8.12
N ASN A 903 10.65 20.82 -8.95
CA ASN A 903 9.91 20.58 -10.19
C ASN A 903 8.46 20.05 -10.03
N ILE A 904 7.82 20.33 -8.90
CA ILE A 904 6.37 20.15 -8.70
C ILE A 904 5.73 21.53 -8.55
N TYR A 905 4.66 21.78 -9.31
CA TYR A 905 3.93 23.03 -9.28
C TYR A 905 2.44 22.75 -9.11
N ALA A 906 1.74 23.55 -8.32
CA ALA A 906 0.29 23.50 -8.26
C ALA A 906 -0.34 24.89 -8.29
N VAL A 907 -1.55 24.96 -8.84
CA VAL A 907 -2.34 26.19 -8.94
C VAL A 907 -3.84 25.88 -8.98
N GLY A 908 -4.63 26.76 -8.38
CA GLY A 908 -6.08 26.72 -8.35
C GLY A 908 -6.73 27.83 -9.17
N PHE A 909 -7.96 27.60 -9.61
CA PHE A 909 -8.80 28.56 -10.30
C PHE A 909 -10.23 28.49 -9.74
N TYR A 910 -10.86 29.64 -9.54
CA TYR A 910 -12.26 29.75 -9.09
C TYR A 910 -12.99 30.84 -9.88
N VAL A 911 -14.10 30.48 -10.54
CA VAL A 911 -14.80 31.37 -11.49
C VAL A 911 -16.32 31.30 -11.29
N ALA A 912 -17.02 32.42 -11.43
CA ALA A 912 -18.49 32.44 -11.44
C ALA A 912 -19.05 31.91 -12.78
N ASN A 913 -20.11 31.10 -12.72
CA ASN A 913 -20.77 30.53 -13.91
C ASN A 913 -21.73 31.54 -14.58
N GLU A 914 -21.18 32.67 -15.02
CA GLU A 914 -21.93 33.79 -15.59
C GLU A 914 -21.17 34.48 -16.73
N LEU A 915 -21.56 35.71 -17.10
CA LEU A 915 -20.83 36.49 -18.09
C LEU A 915 -19.52 36.99 -17.46
N PRO A 916 -18.34 36.54 -17.95
CA PRO A 916 -17.07 36.99 -17.37
C PRO A 916 -16.86 38.49 -17.61
N THR A 917 -16.32 39.17 -16.61
CA THR A 917 -15.85 40.55 -16.68
C THR A 917 -14.58 40.68 -17.53
N ASP A 918 -14.24 41.90 -17.92
CA ASP A 918 -12.99 42.16 -18.65
C ASP A 918 -11.74 41.78 -17.82
N LYS A 919 -11.79 41.93 -16.50
CA LYS A 919 -10.69 41.51 -15.62
C LYS A 919 -10.51 40.01 -15.61
N GLU A 920 -11.60 39.26 -15.50
CA GLU A 920 -11.57 37.79 -15.51
C GLU A 920 -11.06 37.27 -16.86
N ASN A 921 -11.52 37.84 -17.98
CA ASN A 921 -10.99 37.48 -19.31
C ASN A 921 -9.50 37.80 -19.49
N ASN A 922 -8.93 38.70 -18.69
CA ASN A 922 -7.50 39.04 -18.70
C ASN A 922 -6.80 38.54 -17.41
N TRP A 923 -7.21 37.39 -16.87
CA TRP A 923 -6.70 36.87 -15.60
C TRP A 923 -5.17 36.73 -15.55
N LYS A 924 -4.49 36.45 -16.67
CA LYS A 924 -3.01 36.37 -16.72
C LYS A 924 -2.32 37.71 -16.45
N GLU A 925 -2.99 38.83 -16.68
CA GLU A 925 -2.47 40.17 -16.35
C GLU A 925 -2.85 40.59 -14.92
N ASN A 926 -3.83 39.91 -14.31
CA ASN A 926 -4.46 40.31 -13.05
C ASN A 926 -4.34 39.24 -11.93
N TRP A 927 -3.52 38.19 -12.13
CA TRP A 927 -3.42 37.09 -11.16
C TRP A 927 -2.86 37.53 -9.80
N GLN A 928 -2.06 38.61 -9.77
CA GLN A 928 -1.49 39.20 -8.56
C GLN A 928 -2.46 40.09 -7.76
N GLU A 929 -3.71 40.24 -8.19
CA GLU A 929 -4.71 41.05 -7.48
C GLU A 929 -4.88 40.56 -6.03
N GLU A 930 -4.79 41.45 -5.05
CA GLU A 930 -4.76 41.06 -3.64
C GLU A 930 -6.16 40.68 -3.11
N LYS A 931 -7.20 41.28 -3.68
CA LYS A 931 -8.59 40.99 -3.31
C LYS A 931 -9.02 39.65 -3.87
N LYS A 932 -9.30 38.70 -2.97
CA LYS A 932 -9.67 37.32 -3.30
C LYS A 932 -10.92 37.25 -4.19
N GLU A 933 -11.86 38.17 -4.02
CA GLU A 933 -13.12 38.23 -4.77
C GLU A 933 -12.94 38.75 -6.20
N ASP A 934 -11.84 39.47 -6.48
CA ASP A 934 -11.56 40.11 -7.76
C ASP A 934 -10.57 39.28 -8.63
N ARG A 935 -10.01 38.18 -8.09
CA ARG A 935 -9.01 37.34 -8.78
C ARG A 935 -9.51 35.92 -9.07
N ILE A 936 -9.09 35.40 -10.22
CA ILE A 936 -9.43 34.05 -10.69
C ILE A 936 -8.44 32.98 -10.17
N VAL A 937 -7.18 33.34 -9.96
CA VAL A 937 -6.12 32.42 -9.52
C VAL A 937 -6.10 32.30 -8.00
N TRP A 938 -6.20 31.08 -7.51
CA TRP A 938 -6.28 30.73 -6.09
C TRP A 938 -5.17 29.74 -5.75
N SER A 939 -4.72 29.73 -4.50
CA SER A 939 -3.85 28.64 -4.02
C SER A 939 -4.66 27.36 -3.80
N LEU A 940 -3.98 26.21 -3.66
CA LEU A 940 -4.66 24.97 -3.29
C LEU A 940 -5.31 25.10 -1.91
N GLU A 941 -4.58 25.65 -0.92
CA GLU A 941 -5.09 25.90 0.44
C GLU A 941 -6.37 26.76 0.41
N GLU A 942 -6.38 27.86 -0.38
CA GLU A 942 -7.53 28.74 -0.53
C GLU A 942 -8.75 28.03 -1.12
N LEU A 943 -8.54 27.12 -2.09
CA LEU A 943 -9.60 26.29 -2.67
C LEU A 943 -10.11 25.26 -1.66
N GLU A 944 -9.22 24.52 -1.01
CA GLU A 944 -9.57 23.48 -0.05
C GLU A 944 -10.37 24.02 1.16
N GLU A 945 -9.99 25.18 1.68
CA GLU A 945 -10.76 25.88 2.72
C GLU A 945 -12.14 26.32 2.23
N HIS A 946 -12.26 26.77 0.99
CA HIS A 946 -13.52 27.28 0.45
C HIS A 946 -14.48 26.17 0.02
N LEU A 947 -13.94 25.07 -0.52
CA LEU A 947 -14.70 23.92 -1.02
C LEU A 947 -14.99 22.87 0.05
N GLN A 948 -14.30 22.92 1.19
CA GLN A 948 -14.36 21.90 2.25
C GLN A 948 -13.90 20.50 1.77
N TYR A 949 -12.97 20.46 0.81
CA TYR A 949 -12.28 19.26 0.35
C TYR A 949 -10.79 19.35 0.69
N ASP A 950 -10.18 18.20 0.98
CA ASP A 950 -8.74 17.99 0.86
C ASP A 950 -8.43 17.50 -0.56
N LEU A 951 -7.67 18.27 -1.32
CA LEU A 951 -7.29 17.98 -2.71
C LEU A 951 -5.90 17.34 -2.72
N PHE A 952 -5.71 16.37 -3.61
CA PHE A 952 -4.47 15.59 -3.70
C PHE A 952 -3.98 15.01 -2.35
N PRO A 953 -4.86 14.35 -1.56
CA PRO A 953 -4.57 13.92 -0.18
C PRO A 953 -3.42 12.91 -0.07
N HIS A 954 -3.03 12.24 -1.16
CA HIS A 954 -1.93 11.27 -1.16
C HIS A 954 -0.58 11.89 -1.57
N LEU A 955 -0.48 13.21 -1.73
CA LEU A 955 0.82 13.86 -1.87
C LEU A 955 1.62 13.70 -0.57
N PRO A 956 2.96 13.50 -0.65
CA PRO A 956 3.82 13.56 0.52
C PRO A 956 3.58 14.86 1.31
N PRO A 957 3.43 14.82 2.64
CA PRO A 957 3.04 16.00 3.42
C PRO A 957 3.97 17.20 3.24
N ASN A 958 5.26 16.97 3.05
CA ASN A 958 6.25 18.01 2.82
C ASN A 958 6.11 18.64 1.42
N VAL A 959 5.86 17.82 0.38
CA VAL A 959 5.55 18.28 -0.97
C VAL A 959 4.27 19.11 -0.97
N LYS A 960 3.18 18.59 -0.37
CA LYS A 960 1.91 19.31 -0.27
C LYS A 960 2.09 20.67 0.40
N LYS A 961 2.78 20.71 1.55
CA LYS A 961 3.09 21.94 2.27
C LYS A 961 3.92 22.95 1.45
N ALA A 962 4.83 22.48 0.61
CA ALA A 962 5.66 23.35 -0.22
C ALA A 962 4.86 24.04 -1.34
N ILE A 963 3.82 23.40 -1.87
CA ILE A 963 3.06 23.89 -3.04
C ILE A 963 1.68 24.47 -2.67
N GLU A 964 1.12 24.17 -1.50
CA GLU A 964 -0.28 24.49 -1.16
C GLU A 964 -0.60 25.99 -1.16
N LYS A 965 0.42 26.84 -0.93
CA LYS A 965 0.31 28.31 -0.87
C LYS A 965 0.69 29.00 -2.17
N ASN A 966 1.11 28.25 -3.19
CA ASN A 966 1.52 28.81 -4.46
C ASN A 966 0.32 29.47 -5.17
N ARG A 967 0.55 30.66 -5.74
CA ARG A 967 -0.40 31.39 -6.59
C ARG A 967 0.24 31.93 -7.86
N ASP A 968 1.55 31.73 -8.02
CA ASP A 968 2.28 32.21 -9.17
C ASP A 968 1.82 31.47 -10.41
N ILE A 969 1.71 32.18 -11.53
CA ILE A 969 1.48 31.57 -12.84
C ILE A 969 2.80 31.56 -13.60
N LEU A 970 3.03 30.52 -14.39
CA LEU A 970 4.24 30.36 -15.18
C LEU A 970 3.99 30.83 -16.61
N ASP A 971 4.92 31.57 -17.19
CA ASP A 971 4.88 31.90 -18.61
C ASP A 971 5.50 30.78 -19.49
N SER A 972 5.42 30.92 -20.82
CA SER A 972 5.94 29.90 -21.73
C SER A 972 7.47 29.71 -21.68
N ALA A 973 8.23 30.64 -21.09
CA ALA A 973 9.67 30.52 -20.92
C ALA A 973 10.04 29.86 -19.58
N GLU A 974 9.15 29.95 -18.59
CA GLU A 974 9.24 29.28 -17.30
C GLU A 974 8.67 27.84 -17.33
N MET A 975 7.79 27.54 -18.29
CA MET A 975 7.25 26.20 -18.62
C MET A 975 8.20 25.34 -19.44
#